data_AF-A0A9D9S5K3-F1
#
_entry.id   AF-A0A9D9S5K3-F1
#
_cell.length_a   1.000
_cell.length_b   1.000
_cell.length_c   1.000
_cell.angle_alpha   90.00
_cell.angle_beta   90.00
_cell.angle_gamma   90.00
#
_symmetry.space_group_name_H-M   'P 1'
#
loop_
_entity.id
_entity.type
_entity.pdbx_description
1 polymer ?
#
loop_
_entity_poly.entity_id
_entity_poly.type
_entity_poly.pdbx_seq_one_letter_code
_entity_poly.pdbx_strand_id
1 'polypeptide(L)'
;RFNFASDGVVSETSGGGGNFNNSGTLAKTGGTGISGFASLARFNNLDGGTVDSGAGTGTINLQTQGAHAGVFNIVGNGVQFNAGAHSFANGATINGGANFSGAVISTGNASFNGPVNLSGGTINAGGTLALNGGLNWGRQATISGGTLNLASGSVSTLNANSVGGHLVLSGVTVNNAGTVNYLSDGRSLLLNDGSVLNNTGRFNFASDGVVSETSGGGGNFNNSGTLAKTGGTGISGFASLARLVDQDGSYRGESGTLQLASLGNLNGLMHIAAGATITTASGLTNTGSIEGSGTLNVSGGTLVSSGVVRPGGGGQIGRLTLLGDFTQTSTGRLETEFTGTSSNQFDVLDVSGNTLLDGVLEVQALGTAAPTEGMQLAVVIAGGSLDAGALRLSAPNGVTTRTLRNSLSLGYTTCNVGICWDGGAGSQLWTDAANWTGDLLPGVNDLVFITLAGGADVMLNAIPITTVAGLTIGNANSLTLTGGSLNVSDRTTVQSGGTLNLNGGNLNIGNTLLNNGILNYAGGTMSGNVFSNNGTLNVGSGSAGNLTTTRLDNNGSIIVDTDTTFEFGNGGGMILANNGSVDVRSGTLSVLAHDTDLSGPGADSGAYTVDSGATLRFRDAFRDFGPGSSITGPGDVEFTAFSGGLFNVNGTYAVSGETRISGNTLVNFNRDATFGDLRVAGNIGGNGTLTVTDDLNWTAGSIGGSGRVIVAGGDTILDGSSLALNGAVLNIGGSGLLDTGTQLALNSSSRLIVSDGASLGLGSNTSVGGTGSLVNRGTLEGTLGGGTSNVGVRLINDGNVQASAGNLGLTGGIGGGGSFVIGDDATMELGGDLPPDIFSRIGGAGTLGFAPGTMTVINQTFAARAGEPLGFSLRNGSTLATQPAGGEISGADSGWTYLARGTTSGADTARFSLTLGAGTASIFITFNVTPEVTITPPVAVVVITPLLRETVQPPKIDPPQPPKIDSPRPLASVDALSDIVTASGTQIEQPLRDFRASRLQCR
;
A
#
# COMPACT_ATOMS: atom_id res chain seq x y z
N ARG A 1 -6.32 -51.48 -71.05
CA ARG A 1 -6.59 -51.30 -69.61
C ARG A 1 -6.23 -52.60 -68.90
N PHE A 2 -5.35 -52.56 -67.91
CA PHE A 2 -5.11 -53.66 -66.97
C PHE A 2 -5.81 -53.33 -65.66
N ASN A 3 -6.44 -54.30 -65.00
CA ASN A 3 -7.22 -54.06 -63.80
C ASN A 3 -6.95 -55.11 -62.72
N PHE A 4 -6.48 -54.67 -61.55
CA PHE A 4 -6.52 -55.46 -60.33
C PHE A 4 -7.95 -55.48 -59.78
N ALA A 5 -8.68 -56.55 -60.06
CA ALA A 5 -10.05 -56.77 -59.57
C ALA A 5 -10.09 -57.30 -58.11
N SER A 6 -8.94 -57.66 -57.55
CA SER A 6 -8.72 -58.05 -56.15
C SER A 6 -7.30 -57.63 -55.71
N ASP A 7 -6.91 -57.92 -54.48
CA ASP A 7 -5.53 -57.74 -54.04
C ASP A 7 -4.62 -58.75 -54.73
N GLY A 8 -3.59 -58.26 -55.45
CA GLY A 8 -2.71 -59.12 -56.24
C GLY A 8 -1.42 -58.43 -56.65
N VAL A 9 -0.36 -59.23 -56.79
CA VAL A 9 0.99 -58.75 -57.14
C VAL A 9 1.43 -59.39 -58.45
N VAL A 10 1.85 -58.56 -59.41
CA VAL A 10 2.57 -59.01 -60.60
C VAL A 10 4.03 -59.22 -60.20
N SER A 11 4.49 -60.47 -60.29
CA SER A 11 5.84 -60.86 -59.90
C SER A 11 6.44 -61.84 -60.90
N GLU A 12 7.76 -61.93 -60.92
CA GLU A 12 8.51 -62.94 -61.67
C GLU A 12 9.07 -64.00 -60.73
N THR A 13 9.08 -65.26 -61.18
CA THR A 13 9.54 -66.42 -60.39
C THR A 13 10.87 -67.00 -60.90
N SER A 14 11.31 -66.66 -62.13
CA SER A 14 12.64 -66.98 -62.67
C SER A 14 12.91 -66.21 -63.98
N GLY A 15 14.07 -65.54 -64.10
CA GLY A 15 14.48 -64.75 -65.27
C GLY A 15 15.01 -63.37 -64.87
N GLY A 16 15.77 -62.69 -65.75
CA GLY A 16 16.52 -61.45 -65.44
C GLY A 16 15.69 -60.15 -65.32
N GLY A 17 14.39 -60.25 -65.04
CA GLY A 17 13.48 -59.10 -64.92
C GLY A 17 12.63 -58.87 -66.17
N GLY A 18 11.29 -58.89 -66.02
CA GLY A 18 10.32 -58.49 -67.04
C GLY A 18 9.87 -57.01 -66.96
N ASN A 19 9.40 -56.43 -68.07
CA ASN A 19 8.89 -55.06 -68.14
C ASN A 19 7.36 -55.04 -68.35
N PHE A 20 6.63 -54.40 -67.44
CA PHE A 20 5.25 -53.98 -67.63
C PHE A 20 5.23 -52.53 -68.13
N ASN A 21 4.98 -52.34 -69.44
CA ASN A 21 4.94 -51.01 -70.06
C ASN A 21 3.48 -50.53 -70.18
N ASN A 22 3.12 -49.51 -69.40
CA ASN A 22 1.77 -48.94 -69.38
C ASN A 22 1.67 -47.72 -70.29
N SER A 23 0.96 -47.84 -71.42
CA SER A 23 0.52 -46.71 -72.26
C SER A 23 -1.00 -46.42 -72.16
N GLY A 24 -1.72 -47.18 -71.32
CA GLY A 24 -3.16 -47.02 -71.10
C GLY A 24 -3.46 -46.82 -69.61
N THR A 25 -4.55 -47.42 -69.13
CA THR A 25 -4.90 -47.39 -67.70
C THR A 25 -4.51 -48.69 -67.00
N LEU A 26 -3.67 -48.59 -65.97
CA LEU A 26 -3.52 -49.56 -64.89
C LEU A 26 -4.48 -49.15 -63.77
N ALA A 27 -5.49 -49.95 -63.49
CA ALA A 27 -6.49 -49.65 -62.46
C ALA A 27 -6.48 -50.70 -61.34
N LYS A 28 -6.92 -50.29 -60.14
CA LYS A 28 -7.39 -51.18 -59.08
C LYS A 28 -8.86 -50.87 -58.81
N THR A 29 -9.75 -51.80 -59.10
CA THR A 29 -11.20 -51.62 -58.87
C THR A 29 -11.78 -52.56 -57.81
N GLY A 30 -10.98 -53.49 -57.26
CA GLY A 30 -11.44 -54.38 -56.19
C GLY A 30 -10.33 -54.79 -55.22
N GLY A 31 -10.72 -55.18 -54.01
CA GLY A 31 -9.84 -55.41 -52.86
C GLY A 31 -9.45 -54.12 -52.12
N THR A 32 -9.24 -54.21 -50.81
CA THR A 32 -8.86 -53.07 -49.93
C THR A 32 -7.39 -53.07 -49.55
N GLY A 33 -6.64 -54.12 -49.91
CA GLY A 33 -5.22 -54.27 -49.63
C GLY A 33 -4.32 -53.75 -50.74
N ILE A 34 -3.10 -54.30 -50.78
CA ILE A 34 -2.04 -53.87 -51.69
C ILE A 34 -2.13 -54.67 -53.00
N SER A 35 -2.05 -53.96 -54.12
CA SER A 35 -1.72 -54.54 -55.42
C SER A 35 -0.46 -53.88 -55.95
N GLY A 36 0.24 -54.49 -56.90
CA GLY A 36 1.46 -53.87 -57.39
C GLY A 36 2.40 -54.80 -58.13
N PHE A 37 3.67 -54.39 -58.17
CA PHE A 37 4.74 -55.08 -58.87
C PHE A 37 5.88 -55.41 -57.92
N ALA A 38 6.33 -56.67 -57.91
CA ALA A 38 7.39 -57.17 -57.04
C ALA A 38 8.35 -58.11 -57.79
N SER A 39 9.40 -58.58 -57.10
CA SER A 39 10.34 -59.60 -57.59
C SER A 39 10.83 -59.36 -59.02
N LEU A 40 11.46 -58.20 -59.27
CA LEU A 40 12.03 -57.78 -60.55
C LEU A 40 11.05 -57.56 -61.73
N ALA A 41 9.75 -57.70 -61.54
CA ALA A 41 8.76 -57.24 -62.52
C ALA A 41 8.72 -55.70 -62.52
N ARG A 42 9.34 -55.04 -63.50
CA ARG A 42 9.52 -53.58 -63.58
C ARG A 42 8.27 -52.91 -64.13
N PHE A 43 7.79 -51.86 -63.46
CA PHE A 43 6.70 -51.05 -63.98
C PHE A 43 7.24 -49.79 -64.66
N ASN A 44 6.96 -49.66 -65.95
CA ASN A 44 7.29 -48.48 -66.75
C ASN A 44 6.00 -47.79 -67.17
N ASN A 45 5.90 -46.47 -66.96
CA ASN A 45 4.77 -45.70 -67.45
C ASN A 45 5.22 -44.95 -68.70
N LEU A 46 4.59 -45.25 -69.82
CA LEU A 46 4.83 -44.58 -71.09
C LEU A 46 3.98 -43.30 -71.16
N ASP A 47 4.25 -42.46 -72.17
CA ASP A 47 3.56 -41.18 -72.33
C ASP A 47 2.04 -41.35 -72.40
N GLY A 48 1.32 -40.60 -71.56
CA GLY A 48 -0.13 -40.63 -71.43
C GLY A 48 -0.68 -41.74 -70.52
N GLY A 49 0.16 -42.61 -69.96
CA GLY A 49 -0.29 -43.71 -69.10
C GLY A 49 -0.91 -43.23 -67.79
N THR A 50 -2.01 -43.89 -67.38
CA THR A 50 -2.73 -43.63 -66.12
C THR A 50 -2.56 -44.79 -65.14
N VAL A 51 -2.26 -44.48 -63.88
CA VAL A 51 -2.34 -45.40 -62.74
C VAL A 51 -3.45 -44.91 -61.80
N ASP A 52 -4.50 -45.70 -61.70
CA ASP A 52 -5.73 -45.38 -60.99
C ASP A 52 -5.91 -46.34 -59.81
N SER A 53 -5.67 -45.86 -58.59
CA SER A 53 -5.93 -46.65 -57.38
C SER A 53 -7.42 -46.70 -57.01
N GLY A 54 -8.28 -45.99 -57.73
CA GLY A 54 -9.70 -45.82 -57.44
C GLY A 54 -9.96 -44.87 -56.26
N ALA A 55 -11.25 -44.72 -55.93
CA ALA A 55 -11.72 -43.94 -54.78
C ALA A 55 -11.73 -44.74 -53.44
N GLY A 56 -11.34 -46.02 -53.47
CA GLY A 56 -11.32 -46.91 -52.30
C GLY A 56 -10.02 -46.87 -51.49
N THR A 57 -9.92 -47.69 -50.44
CA THR A 57 -8.73 -47.79 -49.55
C THR A 57 -7.59 -48.65 -50.11
N GLY A 58 -7.75 -49.22 -51.30
CA GLY A 58 -6.74 -50.06 -51.95
C GLY A 58 -5.52 -49.28 -52.40
N THR A 59 -4.35 -49.92 -52.36
CA THR A 59 -3.06 -49.31 -52.72
C THR A 59 -2.47 -49.98 -53.96
N ILE A 60 -1.85 -49.20 -54.87
CA ILE A 60 -0.98 -49.70 -55.95
C ILE A 60 0.47 -49.37 -55.58
N ASN A 61 1.24 -50.39 -55.21
CA ASN A 61 2.65 -50.27 -54.84
C ASN A 61 3.57 -50.51 -56.04
N LEU A 62 4.46 -49.55 -56.27
CA LEU A 62 5.55 -49.63 -57.22
C LEU A 62 6.84 -49.85 -56.43
N GLN A 63 7.22 -51.13 -56.26
CA GLN A 63 8.36 -51.56 -55.43
C GLN A 63 9.63 -51.85 -56.23
N THR A 64 9.48 -52.13 -57.51
CA THR A 64 10.58 -52.47 -58.42
C THR A 64 11.00 -51.24 -59.20
N GLN A 65 12.25 -51.25 -59.71
CA GLN A 65 12.74 -50.15 -60.54
C GLN A 65 11.83 -49.89 -61.76
N GLY A 66 11.69 -48.63 -62.15
CA GLY A 66 10.82 -48.21 -63.25
C GLY A 66 11.38 -47.02 -64.02
N ALA A 67 11.17 -47.03 -65.34
CA ALA A 67 11.46 -45.89 -66.21
C ALA A 67 10.14 -45.29 -66.72
N HIS A 68 9.95 -44.00 -66.46
CA HIS A 68 8.73 -43.27 -66.77
C HIS A 68 9.01 -42.15 -67.78
N ALA A 69 8.21 -42.06 -68.84
CA ALA A 69 8.35 -41.07 -69.90
C ALA A 69 7.03 -40.33 -70.13
N GLY A 70 7.14 -39.05 -70.57
CA GLY A 70 5.98 -38.22 -70.89
C GLY A 70 5.06 -37.95 -69.71
N VAL A 71 3.75 -37.95 -69.95
CA VAL A 71 2.72 -37.71 -68.94
C VAL A 71 2.40 -38.99 -68.15
N PHE A 72 2.54 -38.93 -66.83
CA PHE A 72 2.11 -39.93 -65.86
C PHE A 72 0.89 -39.40 -65.11
N ASN A 73 -0.29 -39.98 -65.35
CA ASN A 73 -1.51 -39.60 -64.65
C ASN A 73 -1.75 -40.52 -63.44
N ILE A 74 -1.84 -39.95 -62.24
CA ILE A 74 -2.23 -40.63 -61.02
C ILE A 74 -3.67 -40.24 -60.69
N VAL A 75 -4.52 -41.24 -60.48
CA VAL A 75 -5.90 -41.07 -60.01
C VAL A 75 -6.07 -41.79 -58.67
N GLY A 76 -6.68 -41.11 -57.71
CA GLY A 76 -6.79 -41.57 -56.32
C GLY A 76 -5.54 -41.28 -55.49
N ASN A 77 -5.59 -41.68 -54.21
CA ASN A 77 -4.53 -41.40 -53.22
C ASN A 77 -3.64 -42.60 -52.91
N GLY A 78 -3.93 -43.76 -53.50
CA GLY A 78 -3.33 -45.05 -53.16
C GLY A 78 -2.14 -45.48 -54.02
N VAL A 79 -1.65 -44.64 -54.95
CA VAL A 79 -0.44 -44.98 -55.74
C VAL A 79 0.81 -44.62 -54.93
N GLN A 80 1.65 -45.61 -54.62
CA GLN A 80 2.85 -45.45 -53.78
C GLN A 80 4.11 -45.94 -54.47
N PHE A 81 5.17 -45.13 -54.42
CA PHE A 81 6.53 -45.52 -54.77
C PHE A 81 7.29 -45.78 -53.47
N ASN A 82 7.27 -47.04 -53.03
CA ASN A 82 7.72 -47.43 -51.70
C ASN A 82 9.12 -48.07 -51.68
N ALA A 83 9.64 -48.50 -52.84
CA ALA A 83 11.00 -49.01 -52.98
C ALA A 83 11.45 -48.90 -54.44
N GLY A 84 12.70 -49.29 -54.73
CA GLY A 84 13.22 -49.31 -56.10
C GLY A 84 13.66 -47.94 -56.62
N ALA A 85 14.33 -47.95 -57.77
CA ALA A 85 14.78 -46.74 -58.46
C ALA A 85 13.81 -46.38 -59.59
N HIS A 86 13.20 -45.20 -59.51
CA HIS A 86 12.25 -44.69 -60.49
C HIS A 86 12.84 -43.48 -61.21
N SER A 87 13.10 -43.61 -62.51
CA SER A 87 13.61 -42.52 -63.33
C SER A 87 12.49 -41.89 -64.16
N PHE A 88 12.29 -40.59 -64.02
CA PHE A 88 11.40 -39.79 -64.86
C PHE A 88 12.22 -39.07 -65.92
N ALA A 89 11.90 -39.32 -67.19
CA ALA A 89 12.59 -38.74 -68.33
C ALA A 89 12.54 -37.21 -68.33
N ASN A 90 13.45 -36.58 -69.08
CA ASN A 90 13.45 -35.14 -69.28
C ASN A 90 12.13 -34.69 -69.93
N GLY A 91 11.48 -33.67 -69.34
CA GLY A 91 10.15 -33.17 -69.72
C GLY A 91 8.97 -33.94 -69.13
N ALA A 92 9.20 -34.96 -68.29
CA ALA A 92 8.10 -35.76 -67.73
C ALA A 92 7.19 -34.94 -66.82
N THR A 93 5.89 -35.22 -66.88
CA THR A 93 4.87 -34.57 -66.05
C THR A 93 4.09 -35.60 -65.25
N ILE A 94 3.94 -35.40 -63.94
CA ILE A 94 3.03 -36.18 -63.11
C ILE A 94 1.81 -35.34 -62.79
N ASN A 95 0.62 -35.85 -63.13
CA ASN A 95 -0.66 -35.29 -62.73
C ASN A 95 -1.24 -36.12 -61.59
N GLY A 96 -1.85 -35.47 -60.59
CA GLY A 96 -2.32 -36.16 -59.38
C GLY A 96 -1.27 -36.25 -58.27
N GLY A 97 -1.66 -36.79 -57.12
CA GLY A 97 -0.79 -36.86 -55.93
C GLY A 97 0.27 -37.95 -56.03
N ALA A 98 1.54 -37.62 -55.79
CA ALA A 98 2.65 -38.57 -55.81
C ALA A 98 3.09 -38.93 -54.39
N ASN A 99 3.01 -40.21 -54.01
CA ASN A 99 3.39 -40.68 -52.68
C ASN A 99 4.72 -41.44 -52.72
N PHE A 100 5.77 -40.87 -52.13
CA PHE A 100 7.10 -41.47 -52.04
C PHE A 100 7.35 -41.89 -50.59
N SER A 101 7.55 -43.18 -50.36
CA SER A 101 7.69 -43.75 -49.00
C SER A 101 8.96 -44.56 -48.78
N GLY A 102 9.84 -44.63 -49.78
CA GLY A 102 11.13 -45.34 -49.69
C GLY A 102 11.88 -45.50 -51.01
N ALA A 103 11.27 -45.13 -52.14
CA ALA A 103 11.90 -45.18 -53.46
C ALA A 103 13.02 -44.14 -53.64
N VAL A 104 13.92 -44.42 -54.58
CA VAL A 104 14.86 -43.44 -55.15
C VAL A 104 14.24 -42.88 -56.43
N ILE A 105 13.79 -41.63 -56.37
CA ILE A 105 13.18 -40.91 -57.50
C ILE A 105 14.27 -40.09 -58.18
N SER A 106 14.54 -40.34 -59.46
CA SER A 106 15.49 -39.54 -60.25
C SER A 106 14.74 -38.80 -61.35
N THR A 107 14.91 -37.48 -61.44
CA THR A 107 14.24 -36.64 -62.44
C THR A 107 15.25 -35.89 -63.29
N GLY A 108 14.97 -35.70 -64.58
CA GLY A 108 15.59 -34.65 -65.40
C GLY A 108 14.94 -33.30 -65.10
N ASN A 109 14.46 -32.60 -66.13
CA ASN A 109 13.48 -31.52 -65.94
C ASN A 109 12.08 -32.12 -65.86
N ALA A 110 11.42 -32.09 -64.69
CA ALA A 110 10.10 -32.70 -64.51
C ALA A 110 9.14 -31.77 -63.76
N SER A 111 7.83 -31.95 -63.96
CA SER A 111 6.79 -31.16 -63.29
C SER A 111 5.78 -32.06 -62.60
N PHE A 112 5.61 -31.91 -61.29
CA PHE A 112 4.58 -32.61 -60.52
C PHE A 112 3.47 -31.61 -60.17
N ASN A 113 2.30 -31.84 -60.78
CA ASN A 113 1.19 -30.90 -60.75
C ASN A 113 0.26 -31.10 -59.54
N GLY A 114 0.27 -32.29 -58.94
CA GLY A 114 -0.39 -32.55 -57.65
C GLY A 114 0.59 -32.48 -56.46
N PRO A 115 0.09 -32.68 -55.24
CA PRO A 115 0.93 -32.66 -54.03
C PRO A 115 1.90 -33.84 -54.03
N VAL A 116 3.12 -33.58 -53.55
CA VAL A 116 4.14 -34.62 -53.32
C VAL A 116 4.18 -34.97 -51.85
N ASN A 117 3.86 -36.21 -51.50
CA ASN A 117 3.95 -36.72 -50.14
C ASN A 117 5.25 -37.51 -50.00
N LEU A 118 6.25 -36.91 -49.33
CA LEU A 118 7.56 -37.50 -49.09
C LEU A 118 7.66 -38.00 -47.65
N SER A 119 7.59 -39.33 -47.51
CA SER A 119 7.59 -40.06 -46.24
C SER A 119 8.75 -41.06 -46.13
N GLY A 120 9.68 -41.04 -47.08
CA GLY A 120 10.91 -41.84 -47.07
C GLY A 120 11.58 -41.86 -48.44
N GLY A 121 12.83 -42.29 -48.49
CA GLY A 121 13.60 -42.46 -49.72
C GLY A 121 14.40 -41.22 -50.12
N THR A 122 14.69 -41.11 -51.42
CA THR A 122 15.54 -40.05 -51.97
C THR A 122 14.92 -39.45 -53.23
N ILE A 123 14.94 -38.13 -53.37
CA ILE A 123 14.67 -37.44 -54.63
C ILE A 123 16.00 -36.88 -55.16
N ASN A 124 16.43 -37.35 -56.32
CA ASN A 124 17.57 -36.85 -57.06
C ASN A 124 17.06 -35.97 -58.21
N ALA A 125 17.03 -34.65 -57.99
CA ALA A 125 16.66 -33.69 -59.02
C ALA A 125 17.86 -33.45 -59.94
N GLY A 126 18.07 -34.30 -60.95
CA GLY A 126 19.19 -34.17 -61.89
C GLY A 126 19.10 -32.93 -62.80
N GLY A 127 17.90 -32.34 -62.94
CA GLY A 127 17.63 -31.04 -63.55
C GLY A 127 16.69 -30.20 -62.67
N THR A 128 15.77 -29.47 -63.28
CA THR A 128 14.75 -28.70 -62.53
C THR A 128 13.50 -29.56 -62.27
N LEU A 129 13.18 -29.81 -61.00
CA LEU A 129 11.93 -30.41 -60.55
C LEU A 129 10.97 -29.32 -60.07
N ALA A 130 9.87 -29.10 -60.80
CA ALA A 130 8.81 -28.19 -60.40
C ALA A 130 7.72 -28.92 -59.61
N LEU A 131 7.44 -28.45 -58.39
CA LEU A 131 6.35 -28.93 -57.55
C LEU A 131 5.25 -27.86 -57.50
N ASN A 132 4.25 -28.01 -58.37
CA ASN A 132 3.16 -27.03 -58.48
C ASN A 132 2.07 -27.26 -57.42
N GLY A 133 1.90 -28.50 -56.95
CA GLY A 133 0.93 -28.85 -55.91
C GLY A 133 1.45 -28.81 -54.47
N GLY A 134 2.71 -28.42 -54.27
CA GLY A 134 3.37 -28.37 -52.96
C GLY A 134 4.04 -29.68 -52.52
N LEU A 135 4.83 -29.60 -51.45
CA LEU A 135 5.59 -30.70 -50.86
C LEU A 135 5.17 -30.94 -49.40
N ASN A 136 4.70 -32.14 -49.10
CA ASN A 136 4.44 -32.63 -47.75
C ASN A 136 5.58 -33.59 -47.35
N TRP A 137 6.55 -33.08 -46.61
CA TRP A 137 7.76 -33.81 -46.23
C TRP A 137 7.70 -34.19 -44.73
N GLY A 138 7.35 -35.45 -44.44
CA GLY A 138 6.95 -35.85 -43.08
C GLY A 138 7.87 -36.85 -42.36
N ARG A 139 8.86 -37.41 -43.04
CA ARG A 139 9.82 -38.40 -42.51
C ARG A 139 11.19 -38.26 -43.20
N GLN A 140 12.16 -39.02 -42.71
CA GLN A 140 13.56 -38.95 -43.12
C GLN A 140 13.65 -39.31 -44.59
N ALA A 141 13.98 -38.30 -45.38
CA ALA A 141 14.29 -38.44 -46.79
C ALA A 141 15.38 -37.45 -47.14
N THR A 142 16.01 -37.67 -48.28
CA THR A 142 17.02 -36.76 -48.83
C THR A 142 16.53 -36.22 -50.17
N ILE A 143 16.57 -34.92 -50.34
CA ILE A 143 16.44 -34.29 -51.67
C ILE A 143 17.84 -33.80 -52.05
N SER A 144 18.33 -34.26 -53.20
CA SER A 144 19.69 -33.96 -53.65
C SER A 144 19.77 -33.62 -55.13
N GLY A 145 20.86 -32.92 -55.49
CA GLY A 145 21.17 -32.50 -56.86
C GLY A 145 20.30 -31.36 -57.40
N GLY A 146 20.73 -30.80 -58.54
CA GLY A 146 19.99 -29.84 -59.38
C GLY A 146 19.13 -28.81 -58.66
N THR A 147 17.89 -28.62 -59.12
CA THR A 147 17.01 -27.54 -58.66
C THR A 147 15.60 -28.04 -58.33
N LEU A 148 15.08 -27.67 -57.16
CA LEU A 148 13.71 -27.90 -56.72
C LEU A 148 12.95 -26.57 -56.69
N ASN A 149 11.89 -26.45 -57.48
CA ASN A 149 11.05 -25.25 -57.50
C ASN A 149 9.72 -25.54 -56.78
N LEU A 150 9.44 -24.81 -55.70
CA LEU A 150 8.11 -24.76 -55.07
C LEU A 150 7.36 -23.58 -55.67
N ALA A 151 6.28 -23.86 -56.40
CA ALA A 151 5.57 -22.85 -57.18
C ALA A 151 4.90 -21.78 -56.31
N SER A 152 4.71 -20.58 -56.86
CA SER A 152 3.88 -19.54 -56.25
C SER A 152 2.45 -20.06 -56.03
N GLY A 153 1.85 -19.70 -54.90
CA GLY A 153 0.53 -20.19 -54.47
C GLY A 153 0.52 -21.63 -53.92
N SER A 154 1.60 -22.39 -54.06
CA SER A 154 1.70 -23.72 -53.42
C SER A 154 1.94 -23.59 -51.91
N VAL A 155 1.41 -24.55 -51.14
CA VAL A 155 1.65 -24.69 -49.71
C VAL A 155 2.40 -26.00 -49.48
N SER A 156 3.57 -25.90 -48.86
CA SER A 156 4.42 -27.03 -48.51
C SER A 156 4.52 -27.14 -46.99
N THR A 157 4.46 -28.37 -46.47
CA THR A 157 4.63 -28.67 -45.05
C THR A 157 5.87 -29.52 -44.86
N LEU A 158 6.84 -29.00 -44.13
CA LEU A 158 8.08 -29.68 -43.78
C LEU A 158 7.99 -30.03 -42.30
N ASN A 159 7.91 -31.31 -41.97
CA ASN A 159 7.72 -31.79 -40.61
C ASN A 159 8.92 -32.66 -40.17
N ALA A 160 9.87 -32.02 -39.50
CA ALA A 160 11.03 -32.66 -38.91
C ALA A 160 10.71 -33.14 -37.48
N ASN A 161 10.20 -34.36 -37.34
CA ASN A 161 9.76 -34.88 -36.04
C ASN A 161 10.66 -36.01 -35.51
N SER A 162 10.55 -36.29 -34.22
CA SER A 162 11.33 -37.32 -33.51
C SER A 162 11.23 -38.73 -34.13
N VAL A 163 10.06 -39.11 -34.63
CA VAL A 163 9.77 -40.39 -35.31
C VAL A 163 10.28 -40.42 -36.76
N GLY A 164 10.32 -39.24 -37.39
CA GLY A 164 10.65 -39.01 -38.77
C GLY A 164 12.10 -38.60 -39.01
N GLY A 165 12.89 -38.23 -38.01
CA GLY A 165 14.29 -37.83 -38.20
C GLY A 165 14.49 -36.47 -38.89
N HIS A 166 15.72 -36.21 -39.32
CA HIS A 166 16.08 -34.97 -40.03
C HIS A 166 15.57 -34.96 -41.47
N LEU A 167 15.21 -33.77 -41.98
CA LEU A 167 14.90 -33.55 -43.40
C LEU A 167 16.17 -33.03 -44.08
N VAL A 168 16.67 -33.74 -45.10
CA VAL A 168 18.02 -33.46 -45.65
C VAL A 168 17.94 -32.90 -47.06
N LEU A 169 18.41 -31.68 -47.23
CA LEU A 169 18.81 -31.11 -48.51
C LEU A 169 20.33 -31.31 -48.67
N SER A 170 20.77 -31.91 -49.77
CA SER A 170 22.20 -32.18 -50.02
C SER A 170 22.58 -31.80 -51.46
N GLY A 171 23.41 -30.76 -51.62
CA GLY A 171 23.84 -30.28 -52.93
C GLY A 171 22.70 -29.85 -53.87
N VAL A 172 21.58 -29.37 -53.32
CA VAL A 172 20.38 -28.95 -54.08
C VAL A 172 20.14 -27.46 -53.96
N THR A 173 19.65 -26.84 -55.04
CA THR A 173 19.08 -25.48 -55.00
C THR A 173 17.57 -25.57 -54.86
N VAL A 174 17.00 -25.05 -53.77
CA VAL A 174 15.55 -24.95 -53.54
C VAL A 174 15.09 -23.52 -53.79
N ASN A 175 14.21 -23.30 -54.75
CA ASN A 175 13.56 -22.02 -54.99
C ASN A 175 12.14 -22.07 -54.42
N ASN A 176 11.92 -21.41 -53.28
CA ASN A 176 10.62 -21.29 -52.64
C ASN A 176 9.92 -19.99 -53.07
N ALA A 177 8.99 -20.09 -54.01
CA ALA A 177 8.08 -18.99 -54.36
C ALA A 177 6.70 -19.11 -53.68
N GLY A 178 6.41 -20.26 -53.05
CA GLY A 178 5.17 -20.53 -52.32
C GLY A 178 5.26 -20.24 -50.83
N THR A 179 4.44 -20.93 -50.03
CA THR A 179 4.51 -20.91 -48.57
C THR A 179 5.04 -22.24 -48.05
N VAL A 180 6.11 -22.21 -47.28
CA VAL A 180 6.66 -23.34 -46.52
C VAL A 180 6.30 -23.18 -45.05
N ASN A 181 5.54 -24.13 -44.51
CA ASN A 181 5.32 -24.28 -43.07
C ASN A 181 6.28 -25.33 -42.52
N TYR A 182 7.26 -24.90 -41.74
CA TYR A 182 8.24 -25.76 -41.10
C TYR A 182 7.82 -26.06 -39.66
N LEU A 183 7.57 -27.35 -39.41
CA LEU A 183 7.24 -27.94 -38.13
C LEU A 183 8.42 -28.79 -37.64
N SER A 184 8.69 -28.74 -36.34
CA SER A 184 9.78 -29.44 -35.69
C SER A 184 9.33 -29.98 -34.33
N ASP A 185 9.72 -31.23 -34.06
CA ASP A 185 9.64 -31.88 -32.75
C ASP A 185 11.03 -32.41 -32.40
N GLY A 186 11.98 -31.48 -32.23
CA GLY A 186 13.37 -31.75 -31.85
C GLY A 186 14.30 -32.17 -32.99
N ARG A 187 13.88 -32.08 -34.26
CA ARG A 187 14.73 -32.37 -35.44
C ARG A 187 14.84 -31.19 -36.38
N SER A 188 15.95 -31.13 -37.12
CA SER A 188 16.30 -30.01 -38.00
C SER A 188 16.00 -30.27 -39.48
N LEU A 189 15.71 -29.20 -40.21
CA LEU A 189 15.93 -29.12 -41.65
C LEU A 189 17.44 -28.90 -41.88
N LEU A 190 18.08 -29.82 -42.60
CA LEU A 190 19.52 -29.81 -42.85
C LEU A 190 19.83 -29.29 -44.25
N LEU A 191 20.60 -28.20 -44.35
CA LEU A 191 21.16 -27.68 -45.60
C LEU A 191 22.61 -28.15 -45.70
N ASN A 192 22.80 -29.36 -46.21
CA ASN A 192 24.11 -30.00 -46.32
C ASN A 192 24.73 -29.79 -47.71
N ASP A 193 26.05 -30.00 -47.78
CA ASP A 193 26.82 -30.12 -49.02
C ASP A 193 26.64 -28.92 -49.97
N GLY A 194 26.62 -27.69 -49.42
CA GLY A 194 26.48 -26.47 -50.20
C GLY A 194 25.07 -26.21 -50.73
N SER A 195 24.04 -26.82 -50.14
CA SER A 195 22.65 -26.55 -50.50
C SER A 195 22.30 -25.07 -50.37
N VAL A 196 21.48 -24.58 -51.30
CA VAL A 196 21.01 -23.19 -51.32
C VAL A 196 19.49 -23.18 -51.30
N LEU A 197 18.89 -22.47 -50.35
CA LEU A 197 17.45 -22.22 -50.29
C LEU A 197 17.19 -20.75 -50.58
N ASN A 198 16.61 -20.45 -51.75
CA ASN A 198 16.16 -19.13 -52.15
C ASN A 198 14.70 -18.95 -51.75
N ASN A 199 14.43 -18.15 -50.74
CA ASN A 199 13.09 -17.83 -50.27
C ASN A 199 12.62 -16.49 -50.84
N THR A 200 11.86 -16.54 -51.95
CA THR A 200 11.17 -15.38 -52.52
C THR A 200 9.70 -15.30 -52.08
N GLY A 201 9.13 -16.42 -51.63
CA GLY A 201 7.81 -16.51 -51.02
C GLY A 201 7.86 -16.38 -49.50
N ARG A 202 7.18 -17.28 -48.79
CA ARG A 202 7.16 -17.31 -47.31
C ARG A 202 7.80 -18.60 -46.79
N PHE A 203 8.72 -18.46 -45.84
CA PHE A 203 9.17 -19.56 -44.99
C PHE A 203 8.73 -19.27 -43.55
N ASN A 204 7.93 -20.16 -42.99
CA ASN A 204 7.29 -19.97 -41.70
C ASN A 204 7.73 -21.06 -40.71
N PHE A 205 8.39 -20.68 -39.63
CA PHE A 205 8.54 -21.52 -38.45
C PHE A 205 7.18 -21.59 -37.74
N ALA A 206 6.42 -22.66 -38.02
CA ALA A 206 5.11 -22.92 -37.44
C ALA A 206 5.18 -23.61 -36.06
N SER A 207 6.39 -23.91 -35.59
CA SER A 207 6.74 -24.43 -34.26
C SER A 207 8.20 -24.11 -33.95
N ASP A 208 8.70 -24.54 -32.79
CA ASP A 208 10.09 -24.37 -32.39
C ASP A 208 11.01 -25.31 -33.18
N GLY A 209 11.88 -24.74 -34.01
CA GLY A 209 12.65 -25.50 -34.99
C GLY A 209 13.87 -24.76 -35.52
N VAL A 210 14.88 -25.52 -35.92
CA VAL A 210 16.18 -24.98 -36.33
C VAL A 210 16.53 -25.48 -37.73
N VAL A 211 16.92 -24.54 -38.58
CA VAL A 211 17.60 -24.82 -39.85
C VAL A 211 19.10 -24.94 -39.56
N SER A 212 19.68 -26.09 -39.89
CA SER A 212 21.06 -26.44 -39.49
C SER A 212 21.80 -27.17 -40.62
N GLU A 213 23.00 -27.66 -40.34
CA GLU A 213 23.79 -28.53 -41.19
C GLU A 213 24.58 -29.53 -40.33
N THR A 214 24.99 -30.65 -40.94
CA THR A 214 25.75 -31.74 -40.28
C THR A 214 26.88 -32.29 -41.16
N SER A 215 27.14 -31.66 -42.32
CA SER A 215 28.06 -32.16 -43.34
C SER A 215 29.44 -31.47 -43.31
N GLY A 216 29.56 -30.35 -42.59
CA GLY A 216 30.77 -29.53 -42.53
C GLY A 216 30.96 -28.61 -43.73
N GLY A 217 30.23 -28.81 -44.84
CA GLY A 217 30.23 -27.93 -46.02
C GLY A 217 29.30 -26.71 -45.91
N GLY A 218 28.35 -26.74 -44.97
CA GLY A 218 27.35 -25.69 -44.77
C GLY A 218 26.34 -25.53 -45.91
N GLY A 219 25.51 -24.50 -45.80
CA GLY A 219 24.50 -24.13 -46.79
C GLY A 219 23.99 -22.70 -46.60
N ASN A 220 23.38 -22.12 -47.64
CA ASN A 220 22.88 -20.75 -47.61
C ASN A 220 21.35 -20.72 -47.67
N PHE A 221 20.74 -19.89 -46.83
CA PHE A 221 19.34 -19.51 -46.89
C PHE A 221 19.27 -18.04 -47.32
N ASN A 222 18.93 -17.80 -48.58
CA ASN A 222 18.81 -16.46 -49.15
C ASN A 222 17.35 -15.99 -49.00
N ASN A 223 17.11 -14.89 -48.30
CA ASN A 223 15.78 -14.38 -48.04
C ASN A 223 15.54 -13.05 -48.77
N SER A 224 14.71 -13.08 -49.82
CA SER A 224 14.16 -11.87 -50.47
C SER A 224 12.64 -11.78 -50.36
N GLY A 225 12.00 -12.79 -49.76
CA GLY A 225 10.59 -12.84 -49.42
C GLY A 225 10.37 -12.61 -47.92
N THR A 226 9.55 -13.43 -47.28
CA THR A 226 9.27 -13.35 -45.83
C THR A 226 9.81 -14.57 -45.09
N LEU A 227 10.61 -14.33 -44.06
CA LEU A 227 10.92 -15.30 -43.01
C LEU A 227 10.10 -14.98 -41.76
N ALA A 228 9.27 -15.91 -41.31
CA ALA A 228 8.36 -15.69 -40.19
C ALA A 228 8.52 -16.76 -39.10
N LYS A 229 8.24 -16.38 -37.85
CA LYS A 229 7.94 -17.30 -36.76
C LYS A 229 6.56 -16.99 -36.21
N THR A 230 5.62 -17.92 -36.39
CA THR A 230 4.22 -17.76 -35.97
C THR A 230 3.75 -18.80 -34.97
N GLY A 231 4.58 -19.81 -34.67
CA GLY A 231 4.23 -20.87 -33.73
C GLY A 231 5.38 -21.25 -32.80
N GLY A 232 5.02 -21.84 -31.66
CA GLY A 232 5.94 -22.17 -30.57
C GLY A 232 6.33 -20.96 -29.71
N THR A 233 6.73 -21.24 -28.47
CA THR A 233 7.16 -20.22 -27.50
C THR A 233 8.67 -20.17 -27.32
N GLY A 234 9.39 -21.19 -27.80
CA GLY A 234 10.85 -21.27 -27.76
C GLY A 234 11.52 -20.54 -28.92
N ILE A 235 12.72 -21.03 -29.27
CA ILE A 235 13.61 -20.41 -30.26
C ILE A 235 13.46 -21.12 -31.60
N SER A 236 13.31 -20.35 -32.68
CA SER A 236 13.52 -20.84 -34.04
C SER A 236 14.56 -19.99 -34.76
N GLY A 237 15.31 -20.59 -35.68
CA GLY A 237 16.34 -19.85 -36.40
C GLY A 237 17.34 -20.75 -37.11
N PHE A 238 18.57 -20.26 -37.19
CA PHE A 238 19.68 -20.89 -37.91
C PHE A 238 20.80 -21.27 -36.95
N ALA A 239 21.42 -22.43 -37.18
CA ALA A 239 22.55 -22.92 -36.39
C ALA A 239 23.65 -23.53 -37.28
N SER A 240 24.80 -23.80 -36.66
CA SER A 240 25.97 -24.38 -37.33
C SER A 240 26.39 -23.54 -38.56
N LEU A 241 26.78 -24.15 -39.68
CA LEU A 241 27.14 -23.45 -40.91
C LEU A 241 25.96 -23.22 -41.87
N ALA A 242 24.70 -23.28 -41.40
CA ALA A 242 23.54 -22.81 -42.16
C ALA A 242 23.43 -21.29 -42.03
N ARG A 243 23.75 -20.55 -43.10
CA ARG A 243 23.86 -19.09 -43.08
C ARG A 243 22.61 -18.43 -43.65
N LEU A 244 22.02 -17.51 -42.89
CA LEU A 244 21.01 -16.60 -43.40
C LEU A 244 21.71 -15.47 -44.17
N VAL A 245 21.25 -15.21 -45.38
CA VAL A 245 21.69 -14.10 -46.22
C VAL A 245 20.47 -13.23 -46.51
N ASP A 246 20.51 -11.98 -46.07
CA ASP A 246 19.50 -10.98 -46.43
C ASP A 246 19.68 -10.56 -47.90
N GLN A 247 18.56 -10.52 -48.61
CA GLN A 247 18.44 -10.09 -50.01
C GLN A 247 17.22 -9.16 -50.11
N ASP A 248 17.16 -8.16 -49.24
CA ASP A 248 16.04 -7.23 -49.07
C ASP A 248 14.74 -7.90 -48.59
N GLY A 249 14.87 -8.96 -47.78
CA GLY A 249 13.74 -9.73 -47.29
C GLY A 249 13.08 -9.12 -46.05
N SER A 250 11.89 -9.63 -45.73
CA SER A 250 11.17 -9.30 -44.49
C SER A 250 11.33 -10.39 -43.43
N TYR A 251 11.38 -9.96 -42.17
CA TYR A 251 11.51 -10.77 -40.97
C TYR A 251 10.34 -10.50 -40.02
N ARG A 252 9.58 -11.53 -39.65
CA ARG A 252 8.39 -11.38 -38.80
C ARG A 252 8.46 -12.28 -37.57
N GLY A 253 8.54 -11.69 -36.39
CA GLY A 253 8.38 -12.37 -35.11
C GLY A 253 6.96 -12.17 -34.58
N GLU A 254 6.15 -13.23 -34.55
CA GLU A 254 4.77 -13.20 -34.05
C GLU A 254 4.60 -14.02 -32.76
N SER A 255 5.53 -14.94 -32.46
CA SER A 255 5.59 -15.69 -31.20
C SER A 255 7.03 -16.09 -30.85
N GLY A 256 7.31 -16.33 -29.56
CA GLY A 256 8.60 -16.84 -29.08
C GLY A 256 9.79 -15.98 -29.55
N THR A 257 10.93 -16.63 -29.80
CA THR A 257 12.15 -15.97 -30.29
C THR A 257 12.51 -16.42 -31.70
N LEU A 258 12.68 -15.47 -32.63
CA LEU A 258 13.30 -15.69 -33.94
C LEU A 258 14.77 -15.26 -33.89
N GLN A 259 15.67 -16.23 -34.00
CA GLN A 259 17.12 -16.02 -33.92
C GLN A 259 17.74 -15.89 -35.32
N LEU A 260 18.23 -14.69 -35.64
CA LEU A 260 18.81 -14.30 -36.93
C LEU A 260 20.32 -14.10 -36.78
N ALA A 261 21.04 -15.17 -36.40
CA ALA A 261 22.43 -15.11 -35.95
C ALA A 261 23.45 -14.57 -36.98
N SER A 262 23.11 -14.51 -38.27
CA SER A 262 23.98 -13.97 -39.34
C SER A 262 23.49 -12.63 -39.91
N LEU A 263 22.40 -12.06 -39.40
CA LEU A 263 21.86 -10.81 -39.91
C LEU A 263 22.63 -9.61 -39.34
N GLY A 264 23.45 -8.98 -40.19
CA GLY A 264 24.17 -7.73 -39.86
C GLY A 264 23.56 -6.48 -40.49
N ASN A 265 22.76 -6.63 -41.55
CA ASN A 265 22.08 -5.53 -42.23
C ASN A 265 20.60 -5.90 -42.42
N LEU A 266 19.71 -4.93 -42.25
CA LEU A 266 18.28 -5.02 -42.53
C LEU A 266 17.93 -3.94 -43.57
N ASN A 267 17.59 -4.37 -44.78
CA ASN A 267 17.14 -3.48 -45.85
C ASN A 267 15.62 -3.51 -46.05
N GLY A 268 14.97 -4.62 -45.67
CA GLY A 268 13.51 -4.80 -45.75
C GLY A 268 12.77 -4.45 -44.46
N LEU A 269 11.63 -5.12 -44.25
CA LEU A 269 10.77 -4.91 -43.07
C LEU A 269 11.07 -5.94 -41.97
N MET A 270 11.37 -5.46 -40.76
CA MET A 270 11.34 -6.25 -39.53
C MET A 270 10.11 -5.87 -38.70
N HIS A 271 9.22 -6.83 -38.45
CA HIS A 271 8.04 -6.64 -37.60
C HIS A 271 8.11 -7.56 -36.38
N ILE A 272 7.94 -6.99 -35.19
CA ILE A 272 8.00 -7.71 -33.91
C ILE A 272 6.70 -7.50 -33.14
N ALA A 273 5.87 -8.54 -33.07
CA ALA A 273 4.63 -8.50 -32.32
C ALA A 273 4.89 -8.39 -30.80
N ALA A 274 3.89 -7.90 -30.06
CA ALA A 274 3.93 -7.86 -28.60
C ALA A 274 4.22 -9.26 -28.02
N GLY A 275 5.18 -9.34 -27.10
CA GLY A 275 5.62 -10.60 -26.48
C GLY A 275 6.54 -11.49 -27.33
N ALA A 276 6.77 -11.15 -28.60
CA ALA A 276 7.75 -11.83 -29.44
C ALA A 276 9.13 -11.15 -29.34
N THR A 277 10.18 -11.93 -29.61
CA THR A 277 11.56 -11.45 -29.65
C THR A 277 12.21 -11.78 -30.99
N ILE A 278 12.92 -10.83 -31.58
CA ILE A 278 13.91 -11.11 -32.63
C ILE A 278 15.30 -10.88 -32.05
N THR A 279 16.22 -11.83 -32.24
CA THR A 279 17.59 -11.73 -31.74
C THR A 279 18.62 -11.82 -32.87
N THR A 280 19.57 -10.90 -32.91
CA THR A 280 20.76 -10.95 -33.78
C THR A 280 22.00 -11.30 -32.96
N ALA A 281 23.05 -11.83 -33.60
CA ALA A 281 24.28 -12.23 -32.90
C ALA A 281 25.21 -11.04 -32.54
N SER A 282 25.03 -9.91 -33.20
CA SER A 282 25.80 -8.68 -33.02
C SER A 282 24.92 -7.47 -33.33
N GLY A 283 25.54 -6.28 -33.34
CA GLY A 283 24.90 -5.06 -33.83
C GLY A 283 24.29 -5.22 -35.23
N LEU A 284 23.29 -4.40 -35.51
CA LEU A 284 22.46 -4.44 -36.71
C LEU A 284 22.46 -3.06 -37.37
N THR A 285 22.72 -3.01 -38.67
CA THR A 285 22.50 -1.79 -39.46
C THR A 285 21.14 -1.86 -40.15
N ASN A 286 20.28 -0.88 -39.89
CA ASN A 286 18.95 -0.78 -40.48
C ASN A 286 18.90 0.35 -41.52
N THR A 287 18.65 0.00 -42.78
CA THR A 287 18.30 0.93 -43.87
C THR A 287 16.83 0.78 -44.28
N GLY A 288 16.17 -0.29 -43.83
CA GLY A 288 14.75 -0.57 -44.03
C GLY A 288 13.85 -0.01 -42.93
N SER A 289 12.90 -0.83 -42.46
CA SER A 289 11.92 -0.46 -41.43
C SER A 289 11.88 -1.48 -40.31
N ILE A 290 11.92 -1.02 -39.06
CA ILE A 290 11.68 -1.83 -37.86
C ILE A 290 10.40 -1.34 -37.20
N GLU A 291 9.45 -2.23 -36.94
CA GLU A 291 8.16 -1.88 -36.35
C GLU A 291 7.62 -2.90 -35.34
N GLY A 292 6.67 -2.43 -34.52
CA GLY A 292 5.88 -3.25 -33.60
C GLY A 292 6.17 -2.98 -32.13
N SER A 293 5.65 -3.84 -31.25
CA SER A 293 5.66 -3.68 -29.79
C SER A 293 6.40 -4.79 -29.05
N GLY A 294 7.23 -5.55 -29.76
CA GLY A 294 8.01 -6.64 -29.20
C GLY A 294 9.41 -6.22 -28.76
N THR A 295 10.31 -7.20 -28.69
CA THR A 295 11.71 -6.99 -28.32
C THR A 295 12.66 -7.29 -29.49
N LEU A 296 13.53 -6.34 -29.80
CA LEU A 296 14.73 -6.57 -30.62
C LEU A 296 15.92 -6.69 -29.68
N ASN A 297 16.61 -7.83 -29.72
CA ASN A 297 17.83 -8.05 -28.96
C ASN A 297 19.04 -8.12 -29.89
N VAL A 298 19.93 -7.13 -29.79
CA VAL A 298 21.17 -7.06 -30.59
C VAL A 298 22.38 -7.60 -29.84
N SER A 299 22.14 -8.40 -28.79
CA SER A 299 23.15 -9.12 -28.01
C SER A 299 24.23 -8.20 -27.42
N GLY A 300 23.84 -7.02 -26.95
CA GLY A 300 24.75 -6.00 -26.42
C GLY A 300 25.48 -5.16 -27.47
N GLY A 301 25.20 -5.38 -28.76
CA GLY A 301 25.67 -4.52 -29.84
C GLY A 301 24.85 -3.24 -29.99
N THR A 302 25.09 -2.52 -31.10
CA THR A 302 24.38 -1.29 -31.45
C THR A 302 23.44 -1.52 -32.62
N LEU A 303 22.19 -1.05 -32.52
CA LEU A 303 21.31 -0.83 -33.66
C LEU A 303 21.65 0.53 -34.29
N VAL A 304 22.27 0.51 -35.46
CA VAL A 304 22.55 1.71 -36.25
C VAL A 304 21.46 1.87 -37.30
N SER A 305 20.57 2.85 -37.14
CA SER A 305 19.44 3.06 -38.03
C SER A 305 19.61 4.29 -38.92
N SER A 306 19.73 4.06 -40.22
CA SER A 306 19.54 5.05 -41.30
C SER A 306 18.16 4.96 -41.94
N GLY A 307 17.42 3.88 -41.66
CA GLY A 307 16.03 3.69 -42.03
C GLY A 307 15.04 4.18 -40.97
N VAL A 308 13.87 3.56 -40.96
CA VAL A 308 12.73 3.91 -40.09
C VAL A 308 12.64 2.97 -38.89
N VAL A 309 12.38 3.54 -37.71
CA VAL A 309 11.97 2.82 -36.51
C VAL A 309 10.60 3.34 -36.07
N ARG A 310 9.62 2.45 -35.92
CA ARG A 310 8.22 2.71 -35.53
C ARG A 310 7.83 1.84 -34.34
N PRO A 311 8.05 2.28 -33.09
CA PRO A 311 7.41 1.62 -31.95
C PRO A 311 5.89 1.57 -32.15
N GLY A 312 5.26 0.45 -31.79
CA GLY A 312 3.82 0.24 -32.06
C GLY A 312 3.49 -0.14 -33.51
N GLY A 313 4.20 0.43 -34.47
CA GLY A 313 3.92 0.30 -35.90
C GLY A 313 2.93 1.37 -36.37
N GLY A 314 2.82 1.57 -37.69
CA GLY A 314 2.08 2.72 -38.22
C GLY A 314 0.61 2.74 -37.79
N GLY A 315 0.21 3.79 -37.06
CA GLY A 315 -1.16 4.02 -36.63
C GLY A 315 -1.57 3.20 -35.39
N GLN A 316 -0.60 2.69 -34.63
CA GLN A 316 -0.85 1.87 -33.44
C GLN A 316 0.07 2.31 -32.31
N ILE A 317 -0.50 2.49 -31.12
CA ILE A 317 0.29 2.80 -29.93
C ILE A 317 1.04 1.56 -29.43
N GLY A 318 2.34 1.68 -29.20
CA GLY A 318 3.13 0.60 -28.62
C GLY A 318 4.52 0.95 -28.13
N ARG A 319 5.07 0.02 -27.35
CA ARG A 319 6.45 0.09 -26.85
C ARG A 319 7.30 -0.93 -27.60
N LEU A 320 8.33 -0.46 -28.31
CA LEU A 320 9.37 -1.30 -28.89
C LEU A 320 10.57 -1.31 -27.93
N THR A 321 10.95 -2.50 -27.49
CA THR A 321 12.12 -2.67 -26.61
C THR A 321 13.34 -3.07 -27.42
N LEU A 322 14.45 -2.35 -27.24
CA LEU A 322 15.76 -2.67 -27.79
C LEU A 322 16.72 -3.06 -26.66
N LEU A 323 17.18 -4.31 -26.68
CA LEU A 323 18.25 -4.77 -25.80
C LEU A 323 19.60 -4.58 -26.48
N GLY A 324 20.22 -3.43 -26.22
CA GLY A 324 21.48 -2.95 -26.79
C GLY A 324 21.55 -1.43 -26.83
N ASP A 325 22.51 -0.90 -27.59
CA ASP A 325 22.63 0.54 -27.86
C ASP A 325 21.82 0.94 -29.10
N PHE A 326 21.38 2.20 -29.18
CA PHE A 326 20.71 2.77 -30.34
C PHE A 326 21.48 3.94 -30.92
N THR A 327 21.64 3.97 -32.24
CA THR A 327 22.15 5.13 -32.98
C THR A 327 21.24 5.41 -34.15
N GLN A 328 20.42 6.45 -34.04
CA GLN A 328 19.72 7.03 -35.18
C GLN A 328 20.67 7.98 -35.90
N THR A 329 21.06 7.60 -37.11
CA THR A 329 21.91 8.44 -37.97
C THR A 329 21.16 9.67 -38.47
N SER A 330 21.86 10.64 -39.07
CA SER A 330 21.28 11.88 -39.59
C SER A 330 20.22 11.69 -40.70
N THR A 331 20.19 10.52 -41.36
CA THR A 331 19.16 10.18 -42.34
C THR A 331 18.05 9.29 -41.76
N GLY A 332 18.25 8.77 -40.55
CA GLY A 332 17.30 7.88 -39.88
C GLY A 332 16.07 8.63 -39.38
N ARG A 333 14.96 7.92 -39.27
CA ARG A 333 13.68 8.47 -38.77
C ARG A 333 13.11 7.59 -37.67
N LEU A 334 12.79 8.20 -36.54
CA LEU A 334 12.04 7.61 -35.45
C LEU A 334 10.63 8.19 -35.54
N GLU A 335 9.64 7.35 -35.83
CA GLU A 335 8.23 7.75 -35.88
C GLU A 335 7.57 7.36 -34.57
N THR A 336 6.84 8.30 -33.99
CA THR A 336 6.12 8.12 -32.72
C THR A 336 4.74 8.74 -32.81
N GLU A 337 3.77 8.08 -32.22
CA GLU A 337 2.37 8.45 -32.29
C GLU A 337 1.78 8.64 -30.90
N PHE A 338 0.72 9.45 -30.78
CA PHE A 338 -0.02 9.59 -29.53
C PHE A 338 -1.53 9.75 -29.74
N THR A 339 -2.29 9.28 -28.75
CA THR A 339 -3.74 9.41 -28.61
C THR A 339 -4.15 10.19 -27.34
N GLY A 340 -3.20 10.43 -26.43
CA GLY A 340 -3.42 11.08 -25.13
C GLY A 340 -2.12 11.17 -24.32
N THR A 341 -2.23 11.50 -23.04
CA THR A 341 -1.08 11.79 -22.15
C THR A 341 -0.73 10.68 -21.16
N SER A 342 -1.54 9.62 -21.07
CA SER A 342 -1.25 8.48 -20.20
C SER A 342 -0.15 7.59 -20.81
N SER A 343 0.59 6.86 -19.96
CA SER A 343 1.77 6.04 -20.34
C SER A 343 1.55 4.97 -21.41
N ASN A 344 0.30 4.60 -21.71
CA ASN A 344 -0.08 3.63 -22.73
C ASN A 344 -0.82 4.26 -23.93
N GLN A 345 -0.77 5.58 -24.05
CA GLN A 345 -1.46 6.34 -25.10
C GLN A 345 -0.48 6.96 -26.10
N PHE A 346 0.81 6.68 -25.99
CA PHE A 346 1.85 7.15 -26.91
C PHE A 346 2.92 6.10 -27.12
N ASP A 347 3.62 6.21 -28.24
CA ASP A 347 4.71 5.30 -28.60
C ASP A 347 5.95 5.53 -27.76
N VAL A 348 6.65 4.43 -27.47
CA VAL A 348 7.89 4.44 -26.70
C VAL A 348 8.94 3.57 -27.35
N LEU A 349 10.10 4.15 -27.69
CA LEU A 349 11.32 3.41 -27.92
C LEU A 349 12.07 3.23 -26.59
N ASP A 350 12.14 2.00 -26.10
CA ASP A 350 12.74 1.64 -24.81
C ASP A 350 14.07 0.92 -25.04
N VAL A 351 15.19 1.61 -24.80
CA VAL A 351 16.55 1.15 -25.13
C VAL A 351 17.31 0.83 -23.83
N SER A 352 17.86 -0.36 -23.72
CA SER A 352 18.60 -0.76 -22.50
C SER A 352 19.98 -0.09 -22.37
N GLY A 353 20.58 0.33 -23.48
CA GLY A 353 21.94 0.89 -23.56
C GLY A 353 21.97 2.40 -23.85
N ASN A 354 23.07 2.86 -24.45
CA ASN A 354 23.27 4.25 -24.87
C ASN A 354 22.46 4.56 -26.13
N THR A 355 22.00 5.81 -26.25
CA THR A 355 21.12 6.27 -27.32
C THR A 355 21.65 7.57 -27.92
N LEU A 356 21.90 7.58 -29.22
CA LEU A 356 22.24 8.77 -30.02
C LEU A 356 21.12 9.05 -31.04
N LEU A 357 20.60 10.28 -31.07
CA LEU A 357 19.53 10.72 -31.96
C LEU A 357 19.97 11.91 -32.83
N ASP A 358 20.52 11.62 -34.01
CA ASP A 358 20.97 12.65 -34.98
C ASP A 358 19.96 12.93 -36.11
N GLY A 359 18.94 12.09 -36.22
CA GLY A 359 17.99 12.08 -37.33
C GLY A 359 16.74 12.93 -37.09
N VAL A 360 15.63 12.50 -37.70
CA VAL A 360 14.31 13.12 -37.50
C VAL A 360 13.50 12.31 -36.49
N LEU A 361 12.98 12.97 -35.46
CA LEU A 361 11.87 12.46 -34.66
C LEU A 361 10.58 13.00 -35.27
N GLU A 362 9.77 12.10 -35.81
CA GLU A 362 8.46 12.42 -36.34
C GLU A 362 7.39 12.06 -35.32
N VAL A 363 6.52 13.03 -35.02
CA VAL A 363 5.44 12.89 -34.04
C VAL A 363 4.12 13.07 -34.75
N GLN A 364 3.21 12.11 -34.58
CA GLN A 364 1.87 12.17 -35.15
C GLN A 364 0.79 11.99 -34.07
N ALA A 365 -0.26 12.79 -34.14
CA ALA A 365 -1.46 12.56 -33.35
C ALA A 365 -2.38 11.58 -34.09
N LEU A 366 -2.89 10.56 -33.41
CA LEU A 366 -3.84 9.61 -33.99
C LEU A 366 -5.29 10.05 -33.73
N GLY A 367 -6.13 9.94 -34.77
CA GLY A 367 -7.54 10.27 -34.67
C GLY A 367 -7.79 11.75 -34.35
N THR A 368 -8.57 12.02 -33.30
CA THR A 368 -8.91 13.39 -32.85
C THR A 368 -8.00 13.89 -31.74
N ALA A 369 -6.90 13.19 -31.44
CA ALA A 369 -5.97 13.62 -30.40
C ALA A 369 -5.35 14.97 -30.77
N ALA A 370 -5.25 15.84 -29.77
CA ALA A 370 -4.56 17.11 -29.88
C ALA A 370 -3.55 17.21 -28.74
N PRO A 371 -2.39 17.86 -28.94
CA PRO A 371 -1.51 18.18 -27.85
C PRO A 371 -2.25 19.00 -26.78
N THR A 372 -2.02 18.70 -25.50
CA THR A 372 -2.63 19.41 -24.38
C THR A 372 -1.60 20.28 -23.68
N GLU A 373 -1.99 21.47 -23.22
CA GLU A 373 -1.10 22.38 -22.48
C GLU A 373 -0.39 21.65 -21.33
N GLY A 374 0.94 21.74 -21.28
CA GLY A 374 1.75 21.10 -20.25
C GLY A 374 1.95 19.59 -20.41
N MET A 375 1.58 18.99 -21.56
CA MET A 375 1.82 17.55 -21.79
C MET A 375 3.32 17.21 -21.70
N GLN A 376 3.62 16.02 -21.19
CA GLN A 376 4.97 15.45 -21.19
C GLN A 376 4.90 13.97 -21.58
N LEU A 377 5.34 13.60 -22.79
CA LEU A 377 5.29 12.23 -23.30
C LEU A 377 6.71 11.68 -23.48
N ALA A 378 7.13 10.74 -22.64
CA ALA A 378 8.47 10.14 -22.69
C ALA A 378 8.56 9.12 -23.84
N VAL A 379 8.89 9.61 -25.05
CA VAL A 379 8.87 8.82 -26.29
C VAL A 379 10.15 8.03 -26.54
N VAL A 380 11.26 8.40 -25.89
CA VAL A 380 12.50 7.61 -25.88
C VAL A 380 13.00 7.48 -24.45
N ILE A 381 13.31 6.25 -24.04
CA ILE A 381 13.90 5.93 -22.74
C ILE A 381 15.22 5.20 -23.01
N ALA A 382 16.30 5.67 -22.40
CA ALA A 382 17.62 5.04 -22.47
C ALA A 382 18.05 4.53 -21.08
N GLY A 383 18.55 3.30 -21.02
CA GLY A 383 19.21 2.77 -19.83
C GLY A 383 20.61 3.35 -19.62
N GLY A 384 21.28 3.76 -20.71
CA GLY A 384 22.56 4.46 -20.73
C GLY A 384 22.44 5.97 -20.98
N SER A 385 23.49 6.58 -21.55
CA SER A 385 23.47 8.01 -21.91
C SER A 385 22.56 8.28 -23.10
N LEU A 386 21.88 9.43 -23.10
CA LEU A 386 21.07 9.90 -24.21
C LEU A 386 21.63 11.21 -24.77
N ASP A 387 22.00 11.22 -26.05
CA ASP A 387 22.35 12.41 -26.81
C ASP A 387 21.31 12.66 -27.91
N ALA A 388 20.72 13.85 -27.91
CA ALA A 388 19.74 14.31 -28.88
C ALA A 388 20.07 15.72 -29.39
N GLY A 389 21.33 16.15 -29.29
CA GLY A 389 21.74 17.53 -29.61
C GLY A 389 21.58 17.91 -31.08
N ALA A 390 21.63 16.93 -32.00
CA ALA A 390 21.44 17.13 -33.43
C ALA A 390 20.03 16.72 -33.92
N LEU A 391 19.14 16.27 -33.03
CA LEU A 391 17.82 15.78 -33.37
C LEU A 391 16.97 16.87 -34.02
N ARG A 392 16.31 16.53 -35.13
CA ARG A 392 15.32 17.38 -35.78
C ARG A 392 13.91 16.91 -35.44
N LEU A 393 13.09 17.80 -34.92
CA LEU A 393 11.69 17.51 -34.63
C LEU A 393 10.79 17.84 -35.82
N SER A 394 9.92 16.90 -36.19
CA SER A 394 8.79 17.11 -37.10
C SER A 394 7.51 16.73 -36.35
N ALA A 395 6.76 17.72 -35.86
CA ALA A 395 5.62 17.52 -34.98
C ALA A 395 4.53 18.56 -35.21
N PRO A 396 3.30 18.38 -34.66
CA PRO A 396 2.29 19.44 -34.63
C PRO A 396 2.83 20.75 -34.02
N ASN A 397 2.33 21.90 -34.50
CA ASN A 397 2.76 23.22 -34.03
C ASN A 397 2.64 23.34 -32.50
N GLY A 398 3.68 23.86 -31.83
CA GLY A 398 3.71 24.03 -30.37
C GLY A 398 4.27 22.83 -29.60
N VAL A 399 4.54 21.71 -30.27
CA VAL A 399 5.25 20.57 -29.67
C VAL A 399 6.75 20.85 -29.67
N THR A 400 7.39 20.64 -28.52
CA THR A 400 8.85 20.75 -28.34
C THR A 400 9.40 19.44 -27.79
N THR A 401 10.72 19.26 -27.82
CA THR A 401 11.41 18.13 -27.18
C THR A 401 12.25 18.61 -26.03
N ARG A 402 12.27 17.88 -24.91
CA ARG A 402 13.24 18.07 -23.82
C ARG A 402 13.89 16.74 -23.46
N THR A 403 15.20 16.75 -23.28
CA THR A 403 15.93 15.66 -22.64
C THR A 403 15.86 15.81 -21.12
N LEU A 404 15.23 14.84 -20.45
CA LEU A 404 15.15 14.71 -19.00
C LEU A 404 16.00 13.51 -18.57
N ARG A 405 17.21 13.77 -18.08
CA ARG A 405 18.20 12.71 -17.76
C ARG A 405 18.42 11.81 -18.99
N ASN A 406 18.01 10.55 -18.92
CA ASN A 406 18.17 9.55 -19.97
C ASN A 406 16.87 9.33 -20.77
N SER A 407 15.93 10.28 -20.72
CA SER A 407 14.65 10.22 -21.45
C SER A 407 14.50 11.43 -22.37
N LEU A 408 14.02 11.21 -23.60
CA LEU A 408 13.53 12.29 -24.46
C LEU A 408 12.01 12.38 -24.31
N SER A 409 11.51 13.55 -23.91
CA SER A 409 10.09 13.79 -23.74
C SER A 409 9.57 14.85 -24.70
N LEU A 410 8.37 14.62 -25.24
CA LEU A 410 7.60 15.61 -25.99
C LEU A 410 6.84 16.51 -25.04
N GLY A 411 6.95 17.81 -25.26
CA GLY A 411 6.29 18.87 -24.53
C GLY A 411 5.28 19.61 -25.40
N TYR A 412 4.25 20.22 -24.82
CA TYR A 412 3.39 21.17 -25.54
C TYR A 412 3.05 22.40 -24.71
N THR A 413 3.24 23.57 -25.33
CA THR A 413 2.85 24.88 -24.77
C THR A 413 2.19 25.69 -25.87
N THR A 414 1.01 26.25 -25.58
CA THR A 414 0.29 27.22 -26.40
C THR A 414 0.09 28.51 -25.63
N CYS A 415 0.80 29.55 -26.05
CA CYS A 415 0.58 30.89 -25.53
C CYS A 415 -0.56 31.61 -26.27
N ASN A 416 -1.79 31.12 -26.11
CA ASN A 416 -2.96 31.69 -26.80
C ASN A 416 -3.56 32.91 -26.08
N VAL A 417 -3.28 33.08 -24.79
CA VAL A 417 -3.75 34.19 -23.95
C VAL A 417 -2.63 34.58 -22.99
N GLY A 418 -2.41 35.87 -22.78
CA GLY A 418 -1.40 36.38 -21.87
C GLY A 418 0.02 36.33 -22.45
N ILE A 419 1.01 36.25 -21.56
CA ILE A 419 2.42 36.24 -21.90
C ILE A 419 3.09 35.02 -21.25
N CYS A 420 3.85 34.26 -22.02
CA CYS A 420 4.36 32.97 -21.58
C CYS A 420 5.88 32.95 -21.62
N TRP A 421 6.46 32.22 -20.67
CA TRP A 421 7.89 31.95 -20.68
C TRP A 421 8.21 31.00 -21.84
N ASP A 422 9.02 31.47 -22.80
CA ASP A 422 9.48 30.69 -23.95
C ASP A 422 10.99 30.37 -23.89
N GLY A 423 11.74 31.05 -23.02
CA GLY A 423 13.16 30.83 -22.81
C GLY A 423 14.05 31.24 -24.00
N GLY A 424 13.55 32.07 -24.92
CA GLY A 424 14.25 32.44 -26.15
C GLY A 424 15.62 33.11 -25.97
N ALA A 425 15.92 33.69 -24.81
CA ALA A 425 17.22 34.28 -24.50
C ALA A 425 18.26 33.26 -24.01
N GLY A 426 17.83 32.06 -23.61
CA GLY A 426 18.67 31.05 -22.96
C GLY A 426 19.09 31.40 -21.52
N SER A 427 18.62 32.52 -20.98
CA SER A 427 18.83 32.92 -19.59
C SER A 427 17.64 32.47 -18.72
N GLN A 428 17.83 32.44 -17.39
CA GLN A 428 16.76 32.12 -16.42
C GLN A 428 16.08 33.37 -15.84
N LEU A 429 16.41 34.56 -16.35
CA LEU A 429 16.04 35.83 -15.72
C LEU A 429 14.68 36.31 -16.23
N TRP A 430 13.72 36.51 -15.32
CA TRP A 430 12.41 37.13 -15.63
C TRP A 430 12.58 38.43 -16.40
N THR A 431 13.60 39.22 -16.06
CA THR A 431 13.85 40.56 -16.60
C THR A 431 14.47 40.57 -18.00
N ASP A 432 14.72 39.42 -18.61
CA ASP A 432 15.18 39.30 -19.98
C ASP A 432 13.97 39.15 -20.93
N ALA A 433 13.72 40.18 -21.74
CA ALA A 433 12.52 40.26 -22.56
C ALA A 433 12.44 39.13 -23.60
N ALA A 434 13.58 38.64 -24.09
CA ALA A 434 13.64 37.56 -25.08
C ALA A 434 13.31 36.18 -24.51
N ASN A 435 13.03 36.04 -23.20
CA ASN A 435 12.50 34.81 -22.61
C ASN A 435 10.97 34.76 -22.56
N TRP A 436 10.31 35.78 -23.12
CA TRP A 436 8.86 35.91 -23.10
C TRP A 436 8.31 36.01 -24.51
N THR A 437 7.15 35.40 -24.73
CA THR A 437 6.43 35.45 -26.00
C THR A 437 6.33 36.88 -26.52
N GLY A 438 6.86 37.13 -27.72
CA GLY A 438 6.85 38.45 -28.35
C GLY A 438 7.98 39.38 -27.92
N ASP A 439 9.01 38.84 -27.26
CA ASP A 439 10.22 39.54 -26.80
C ASP A 439 9.89 40.78 -25.93
N LEU A 440 8.85 40.66 -25.08
CA LEU A 440 8.33 41.74 -24.25
C LEU A 440 8.24 41.29 -22.79
N LEU A 441 8.58 42.16 -21.84
CA LEU A 441 8.41 41.85 -20.42
C LEU A 441 6.93 41.90 -19.99
N PRO A 442 6.48 41.00 -19.10
CA PRO A 442 5.15 41.06 -18.52
C PRO A 442 4.88 42.37 -17.75
N GLY A 443 3.71 42.96 -17.95
CA GLY A 443 3.23 44.16 -17.28
C GLY A 443 1.91 43.97 -16.52
N VAL A 444 1.37 45.10 -16.03
CA VAL A 444 0.23 45.14 -15.07
C VAL A 444 -1.05 44.46 -15.55
N ASN A 445 -1.27 44.38 -16.86
CA ASN A 445 -2.48 43.80 -17.45
C ASN A 445 -2.29 42.35 -17.91
N ASP A 446 -1.08 41.79 -17.78
CA ASP A 446 -0.75 40.52 -18.38
C ASP A 446 -1.03 39.35 -17.44
N LEU A 447 -1.61 38.29 -18.00
CA LEU A 447 -1.65 36.96 -17.39
C LEU A 447 -0.35 36.26 -17.74
N VAL A 448 0.45 35.92 -16.74
CA VAL A 448 1.78 35.34 -16.91
C VAL A 448 1.73 33.83 -16.75
N PHE A 449 2.32 33.11 -17.70
CA PHE A 449 2.40 31.66 -17.69
C PHE A 449 3.86 31.19 -17.76
N ILE A 450 4.36 30.59 -16.68
CA ILE A 450 5.62 29.86 -16.67
C ILE A 450 5.26 28.38 -16.85
N THR A 451 4.90 28.02 -18.08
CA THR A 451 4.41 26.68 -18.46
C THR A 451 5.24 26.12 -19.62
N LEU A 452 6.50 26.53 -19.72
CA LEU A 452 7.40 26.08 -20.78
C LEU A 452 7.46 24.56 -20.75
N ALA A 453 7.11 23.95 -21.88
CA ALA A 453 7.16 22.51 -22.00
C ALA A 453 8.61 22.06 -21.95
N GLY A 454 8.84 21.05 -21.13
CA GLY A 454 10.17 20.77 -20.63
C GLY A 454 10.30 21.27 -19.21
N GLY A 455 10.22 22.58 -18.95
CA GLY A 455 10.31 23.20 -17.61
C GLY A 455 11.38 24.30 -17.55
N ALA A 456 11.15 25.34 -16.75
CA ALA A 456 12.04 26.48 -16.58
C ALA A 456 12.23 26.84 -15.11
N ASP A 457 13.42 27.28 -14.74
CA ASP A 457 13.72 27.83 -13.41
C ASP A 457 13.84 29.34 -13.48
N VAL A 458 12.71 30.04 -13.38
CA VAL A 458 12.66 31.49 -13.57
C VAL A 458 13.09 32.21 -12.29
N MET A 459 14.03 33.14 -12.41
CA MET A 459 14.51 33.99 -11.32
C MET A 459 14.00 35.42 -11.49
N LEU A 460 13.42 35.97 -10.42
CA LEU A 460 12.96 37.36 -10.37
C LEU A 460 13.55 38.07 -9.16
N ASN A 461 14.19 39.22 -9.40
CA ASN A 461 14.38 40.27 -8.41
C ASN A 461 13.51 41.45 -8.83
N ALA A 462 12.39 41.66 -8.15
CA ALA A 462 11.35 42.60 -8.55
C ALA A 462 11.69 44.04 -8.14
N ILE A 463 12.87 44.52 -8.57
CA ILE A 463 13.37 45.89 -8.42
C ILE A 463 13.62 46.47 -9.82
N PRO A 464 12.84 47.47 -10.26
CA PRO A 464 11.68 48.07 -9.58
C PRO A 464 10.49 47.10 -9.44
N ILE A 465 9.48 47.48 -8.67
CA ILE A 465 8.27 46.68 -8.40
C ILE A 465 7.72 46.09 -9.70
N THR A 466 7.45 44.78 -9.70
CA THR A 466 6.82 44.07 -10.81
C THR A 466 5.35 43.85 -10.47
N THR A 467 4.44 44.26 -11.35
CA THR A 467 3.00 44.06 -11.17
C THR A 467 2.46 43.33 -12.39
N VAL A 468 1.66 42.28 -12.17
CA VAL A 468 1.00 41.48 -13.21
C VAL A 468 -0.47 41.24 -12.85
N ALA A 469 -1.30 40.87 -13.83
CA ALA A 469 -2.71 40.57 -13.58
C ALA A 469 -2.87 39.18 -12.94
N GLY A 470 -2.13 38.19 -13.43
CA GLY A 470 -2.16 36.82 -12.92
C GLY A 470 -0.84 36.10 -13.15
N LEU A 471 -0.57 35.06 -12.37
CA LEU A 471 0.65 34.24 -12.48
C LEU A 471 0.27 32.77 -12.38
N THR A 472 0.70 31.96 -13.36
CA THR A 472 0.57 30.51 -13.35
C THR A 472 1.93 29.86 -13.53
N ILE A 473 2.28 28.94 -12.64
CA ILE A 473 3.51 28.13 -12.71
C ILE A 473 3.11 26.69 -12.97
N GLY A 474 3.55 26.14 -14.10
CA GLY A 474 3.20 24.82 -14.58
C GLY A 474 4.09 23.70 -14.07
N ASN A 475 3.77 22.47 -14.45
CA ASN A 475 4.55 21.28 -14.13
C ASN A 475 6.02 21.44 -14.55
N ALA A 476 6.96 21.02 -13.69
CA ALA A 476 8.40 21.11 -13.88
C ALA A 476 8.95 22.54 -14.09
N ASN A 477 8.14 23.56 -13.84
CA ASN A 477 8.54 24.96 -13.87
C ASN A 477 8.63 25.51 -12.45
N SER A 478 9.52 26.48 -12.24
CA SER A 478 9.66 27.18 -10.99
C SER A 478 9.77 28.70 -11.18
N LEU A 479 9.29 29.44 -10.19
CA LEU A 479 9.58 30.86 -10.02
C LEU A 479 10.28 31.06 -8.68
N THR A 480 11.43 31.72 -8.68
CA THR A 480 12.15 32.12 -7.48
C THR A 480 12.15 33.64 -7.35
N LEU A 481 11.42 34.15 -6.36
CA LEU A 481 11.48 35.56 -5.96
C LEU A 481 12.63 35.75 -4.97
N THR A 482 13.62 36.55 -5.38
CA THR A 482 14.87 36.77 -4.64
C THR A 482 14.89 38.12 -3.90
N GLY A 483 14.06 39.08 -4.31
CA GLY A 483 14.03 40.43 -3.79
C GLY A 483 12.96 41.30 -4.46
N GLY A 484 12.79 42.54 -3.98
CA GLY A 484 11.82 43.48 -4.53
C GLY A 484 10.37 43.21 -4.15
N SER A 485 9.40 43.71 -4.91
CA SER A 485 7.96 43.44 -4.68
C SER A 485 7.30 42.93 -5.96
N LEU A 486 6.72 41.74 -5.91
CA LEU A 486 5.87 41.17 -6.95
C LEU A 486 4.40 41.30 -6.52
N ASN A 487 3.63 42.10 -7.27
CA ASN A 487 2.20 42.27 -7.06
C ASN A 487 1.42 41.49 -8.12
N VAL A 488 0.58 40.55 -7.68
CA VAL A 488 -0.37 39.86 -8.56
C VAL A 488 -1.76 40.39 -8.24
N SER A 489 -2.47 40.88 -9.25
CA SER A 489 -3.73 41.61 -9.01
C SER A 489 -4.93 40.69 -8.79
N ASP A 490 -5.00 39.54 -9.49
CA ASP A 490 -6.09 38.58 -9.38
C ASP A 490 -5.64 37.27 -8.73
N ARG A 491 -5.00 36.37 -9.49
CA ARG A 491 -4.72 35.01 -9.04
C ARG A 491 -3.28 34.57 -9.29
N THR A 492 -2.68 33.99 -8.27
CA THR A 492 -1.45 33.19 -8.37
C THR A 492 -1.82 31.71 -8.31
N THR A 493 -1.39 30.92 -9.29
CA THR A 493 -1.64 29.47 -9.37
C THR A 493 -0.33 28.72 -9.50
N VAL A 494 -0.04 27.84 -8.54
CA VAL A 494 1.02 26.84 -8.67
C VAL A 494 0.33 25.53 -9.03
N GLN A 495 0.51 25.05 -10.27
CA GLN A 495 -0.09 23.79 -10.71
C GLN A 495 0.64 22.60 -10.07
N SER A 496 0.05 21.41 -10.19
CA SER A 496 0.73 20.17 -9.80
C SER A 496 2.06 20.04 -10.53
N GLY A 497 3.14 19.76 -9.78
CA GLY A 497 4.52 19.72 -10.28
C GLY A 497 5.19 21.08 -10.50
N GLY A 498 4.49 22.20 -10.31
CA GLY A 498 5.07 23.54 -10.30
C GLY A 498 5.65 23.92 -8.93
N THR A 499 6.62 24.83 -8.92
CA THR A 499 7.27 25.29 -7.68
C THR A 499 7.34 26.82 -7.58
N LEU A 500 6.91 27.39 -6.45
CA LEU A 500 7.10 28.81 -6.12
C LEU A 500 8.06 28.93 -4.94
N ASN A 501 9.24 29.53 -5.17
CA ASN A 501 10.23 29.80 -4.14
C ASN A 501 10.19 31.27 -3.76
N LEU A 502 9.92 31.56 -2.49
CA LEU A 502 10.02 32.89 -1.91
C LEU A 502 11.26 32.92 -1.01
N ASN A 503 12.41 33.32 -1.59
CA ASN A 503 13.70 33.40 -0.90
C ASN A 503 13.98 34.82 -0.36
N GLY A 504 13.19 35.81 -0.79
CA GLY A 504 13.31 37.21 -0.39
C GLY A 504 12.22 38.07 -1.03
N GLY A 505 12.21 39.37 -0.71
CA GLY A 505 11.25 40.33 -1.27
C GLY A 505 9.84 40.24 -0.66
N ASN A 506 8.87 40.84 -1.33
CA ASN A 506 7.46 40.84 -0.94
C ASN A 506 6.60 40.25 -2.07
N LEU A 507 5.89 39.16 -1.78
CA LEU A 507 4.88 38.59 -2.67
C LEU A 507 3.49 39.02 -2.20
N ASN A 508 2.85 39.89 -2.97
CA ASN A 508 1.44 40.19 -2.82
C ASN A 508 0.63 39.28 -3.76
N ILE A 509 -0.04 38.27 -3.20
CA ILE A 509 -0.73 37.20 -3.94
C ILE A 509 -2.07 37.64 -4.57
N GLY A 510 -2.53 38.87 -4.32
CA GLY A 510 -3.79 39.38 -4.86
C GLY A 510 -5.03 38.82 -4.16
N ASN A 511 -6.05 38.46 -4.95
CA ASN A 511 -7.30 37.90 -4.44
C ASN A 511 -7.14 36.45 -3.98
N THR A 512 -6.40 35.63 -4.73
CA THR A 512 -6.27 34.20 -4.42
C THR A 512 -4.90 33.64 -4.81
N LEU A 513 -4.28 32.91 -3.89
CA LEU A 513 -3.21 31.96 -4.17
C LEU A 513 -3.78 30.54 -4.13
N LEU A 514 -3.68 29.80 -5.24
CA LEU A 514 -4.00 28.38 -5.31
C LEU A 514 -2.70 27.58 -5.48
N ASN A 515 -2.28 26.88 -4.43
CA ASN A 515 -1.10 26.01 -4.48
C ASN A 515 -1.52 24.54 -4.62
N ASN A 516 -1.36 23.97 -5.81
CA ASN A 516 -1.47 22.51 -6.07
C ASN A 516 -0.10 21.84 -6.22
N GLY A 517 1.00 22.62 -6.16
CA GLY A 517 2.38 22.15 -6.32
C GLY A 517 3.18 22.33 -5.03
N ILE A 518 4.36 22.92 -5.12
CA ILE A 518 5.22 23.22 -3.97
C ILE A 518 5.37 24.73 -3.83
N LEU A 519 5.13 25.25 -2.63
CA LEU A 519 5.50 26.60 -2.24
C LEU A 519 6.55 26.53 -1.14
N ASN A 520 7.74 27.08 -1.41
CA ASN A 520 8.81 27.22 -0.44
C ASN A 520 8.86 28.66 0.07
N TYR A 521 8.41 28.89 1.29
CA TYR A 521 8.49 30.17 1.99
C TYR A 521 9.73 30.20 2.89
N ALA A 522 10.87 30.57 2.30
CA ALA A 522 12.18 30.54 2.94
C ALA A 522 12.78 31.94 3.18
N GLY A 523 12.05 33.00 2.86
CA GLY A 523 12.50 34.39 2.92
C GLY A 523 11.37 35.37 2.62
N GLY A 524 11.61 36.66 2.80
CA GLY A 524 10.66 37.71 2.38
C GLY A 524 9.33 37.70 3.13
N THR A 525 8.34 38.43 2.61
CA THR A 525 6.97 38.52 3.15
C THR A 525 5.95 38.02 2.13
N MET A 526 4.88 37.39 2.62
CA MET A 526 3.73 37.00 1.81
C MET A 526 2.45 37.61 2.38
N SER A 527 1.69 38.33 1.55
CA SER A 527 0.43 38.95 1.93
C SER A 527 -0.64 38.82 0.87
N GLY A 528 -1.91 38.74 1.26
CA GLY A 528 -3.05 38.81 0.33
C GLY A 528 -4.36 38.39 0.99
N ASN A 529 -5.35 38.03 0.17
CA ASN A 529 -6.67 37.65 0.66
C ASN A 529 -6.74 36.14 0.98
N VAL A 530 -7.14 35.30 0.01
CA VAL A 530 -7.34 33.85 0.24
C VAL A 530 -6.11 33.06 -0.24
N PHE A 531 -5.58 32.18 0.61
CA PHE A 531 -4.58 31.19 0.25
C PHE A 531 -5.15 29.79 0.42
N SER A 532 -5.34 29.06 -0.68
CA SER A 532 -5.70 27.65 -0.67
C SER A 532 -4.47 26.78 -0.99
N ASN A 533 -4.06 25.96 -0.02
CA ASN A 533 -2.96 25.00 -0.14
C ASN A 533 -3.51 23.58 -0.31
N ASN A 534 -3.46 23.05 -1.53
CA ASN A 534 -3.77 21.65 -1.85
C ASN A 534 -2.50 20.80 -2.07
N GLY A 535 -1.36 21.45 -2.32
CA GLY A 535 -0.04 20.83 -2.44
C GLY A 535 0.76 20.90 -1.15
N THR A 536 2.04 21.28 -1.24
CA THR A 536 2.93 21.45 -0.09
C THR A 536 3.31 22.91 0.11
N LEU A 537 3.17 23.42 1.32
CA LEU A 537 3.74 24.67 1.81
C LEU A 537 4.88 24.35 2.78
N ASN A 538 6.11 24.65 2.39
CA ASN A 538 7.28 24.56 3.26
C ASN A 538 7.59 25.94 3.83
N VAL A 539 7.58 26.09 5.15
CA VAL A 539 7.95 27.32 5.85
C VAL A 539 9.32 27.10 6.49
N GLY A 540 10.33 27.80 5.98
CA GLY A 540 11.72 27.67 6.40
C GLY A 540 12.21 28.82 7.28
N SER A 541 13.40 28.64 7.88
CA SER A 541 14.00 29.55 8.87
C SER A 541 14.26 30.98 8.40
N GLY A 542 14.33 31.26 7.10
CA GLY A 542 14.48 32.62 6.60
C GLY A 542 13.17 33.40 6.42
N SER A 543 12.00 32.78 6.62
CA SER A 543 10.68 33.44 6.48
C SER A 543 10.53 34.65 7.42
N ALA A 544 9.66 35.62 7.08
CA ALA A 544 9.45 36.83 7.89
C ALA A 544 8.81 36.60 9.28
N GLY A 545 8.66 35.34 9.72
CA GLY A 545 8.07 34.97 11.01
C GLY A 545 6.55 35.08 11.05
N ASN A 546 5.88 35.54 9.99
CA ASN A 546 4.43 35.52 9.88
C ASN A 546 3.91 35.30 8.46
N LEU A 547 2.66 34.84 8.39
CA LEU A 547 1.84 34.83 7.20
C LEU A 547 0.62 35.72 7.42
N THR A 548 0.46 36.72 6.55
CA THR A 548 -0.61 37.72 6.65
C THR A 548 -1.59 37.56 5.49
N THR A 549 -2.46 36.55 5.59
CA THR A 549 -3.60 36.34 4.69
C THR A 549 -4.90 36.52 5.47
N THR A 550 -6.02 36.81 4.79
CA THR A 550 -7.33 36.84 5.47
C THR A 550 -7.84 35.43 5.76
N ARG A 551 -7.55 34.47 4.86
CA ARG A 551 -7.93 33.07 5.00
C ARG A 551 -6.85 32.15 4.46
N LEU A 552 -6.52 31.11 5.22
CA LEU A 552 -5.73 29.96 4.78
C LEU A 552 -6.59 28.69 4.83
N ASP A 553 -6.80 28.08 3.67
CA ASP A 553 -7.41 26.75 3.52
C ASP A 553 -6.31 25.72 3.26
N ASN A 554 -6.01 24.87 4.24
CA ASN A 554 -5.05 23.79 4.05
C ASN A 554 -5.78 22.47 3.76
N ASN A 555 -5.76 22.01 2.52
CA ASN A 555 -6.19 20.66 2.12
C ASN A 555 -5.01 19.73 1.79
N GLY A 556 -3.79 20.28 1.73
CA GLY A 556 -2.55 19.57 1.42
C GLY A 556 -1.66 19.38 2.66
N SER A 557 -0.38 19.73 2.55
CA SER A 557 0.59 19.65 3.64
C SER A 557 1.21 21.02 3.91
N ILE A 558 1.30 21.39 5.17
CA ILE A 558 2.10 22.51 5.67
C ILE A 558 3.23 21.90 6.52
N ILE A 559 4.47 22.25 6.21
CA ILE A 559 5.65 21.85 6.97
C ILE A 559 6.29 23.11 7.53
N VAL A 560 6.43 23.19 8.85
CA VAL A 560 7.06 24.31 9.55
C VAL A 560 8.39 23.83 10.13
N ASP A 561 9.47 24.38 9.59
CA ASP A 561 10.86 24.06 9.97
C ASP A 561 11.67 25.36 10.05
N THR A 562 11.34 26.18 11.05
CA THR A 562 11.81 27.56 11.14
C THR A 562 12.89 27.79 12.19
N ASP A 563 13.11 26.87 13.13
CA ASP A 563 13.91 27.04 14.37
C ASP A 563 13.49 28.24 15.27
N THR A 564 12.59 29.11 14.79
CA THR A 564 12.04 30.27 15.47
C THR A 564 10.51 30.17 15.58
N THR A 565 9.87 31.18 16.15
CA THR A 565 8.41 31.30 16.10
C THR A 565 7.96 31.75 14.71
N PHE A 566 6.98 31.05 14.14
CA PHE A 566 6.24 31.45 12.96
C PHE A 566 4.76 31.61 13.30
N GLU A 567 4.16 32.73 12.88
CA GLU A 567 2.78 33.08 13.21
C GLU A 567 1.82 32.97 12.02
N PHE A 568 0.71 32.26 12.23
CA PHE A 568 -0.48 32.40 11.39
C PHE A 568 -1.41 33.44 12.00
N GLY A 569 -1.64 34.55 11.30
CA GLY A 569 -2.69 35.50 11.64
C GLY A 569 -2.30 36.61 12.63
N ASN A 570 -1.12 37.21 12.49
CA ASN A 570 -0.70 38.34 13.31
C ASN A 570 -1.78 39.46 13.29
N GLY A 571 -2.39 39.75 14.44
CA GLY A 571 -3.48 40.72 14.60
C GLY A 571 -4.90 40.16 14.71
N GLY A 572 -5.10 38.83 14.70
CA GLY A 572 -6.37 38.18 15.10
C GLY A 572 -7.51 38.23 14.07
N GLY A 573 -7.26 38.66 12.83
CA GLY A 573 -8.28 38.73 11.77
C GLY A 573 -8.26 37.58 10.76
N MET A 574 -7.28 36.68 10.83
CA MET A 574 -7.11 35.59 9.87
C MET A 574 -7.99 34.39 10.23
N ILE A 575 -8.51 33.73 9.22
CA ILE A 575 -9.18 32.42 9.34
C ILE A 575 -8.22 31.32 8.90
N LEU A 576 -8.17 30.21 9.64
CA LEU A 576 -7.46 29.00 9.25
C LEU A 576 -8.44 27.83 9.26
N ALA A 577 -8.52 27.09 8.15
CA ALA A 577 -9.21 25.81 8.07
C ALA A 577 -8.21 24.72 7.68
N ASN A 578 -7.95 23.77 8.58
CA ASN A 578 -7.07 22.65 8.32
C ASN A 578 -7.85 21.37 8.02
N ASN A 579 -7.84 20.95 6.76
CA ASN A 579 -8.35 19.66 6.27
C ASN A 579 -7.23 18.70 5.84
N GLY A 580 -5.99 19.18 5.79
CA GLY A 580 -4.79 18.43 5.38
C GLY A 580 -3.88 18.06 6.57
N SER A 581 -2.57 18.12 6.39
CA SER A 581 -1.58 17.96 7.48
C SER A 581 -0.86 19.28 7.78
N VAL A 582 -0.55 19.49 9.05
CA VAL A 582 0.36 20.52 9.54
C VAL A 582 1.43 19.82 10.38
N ASP A 583 2.67 19.85 9.93
CA ASP A 583 3.79 19.20 10.58
C ASP A 583 4.77 20.26 11.10
N VAL A 584 4.89 20.38 12.43
CA VAL A 584 5.80 21.30 13.10
C VAL A 584 7.08 20.55 13.48
N ARG A 585 8.13 20.72 12.69
CA ARG A 585 9.40 19.98 12.81
C ARG A 585 10.41 20.66 13.72
N SER A 586 10.46 21.99 13.69
CA SER A 586 11.36 22.80 14.53
C SER A 586 10.75 24.15 14.85
N GLY A 587 11.21 24.78 15.94
CA GLY A 587 10.72 26.08 16.38
C GLY A 587 9.30 26.04 16.94
N THR A 588 8.55 27.12 16.77
CA THR A 588 7.18 27.25 17.29
C THR A 588 6.23 27.65 16.18
N LEU A 589 5.22 26.84 15.87
CA LEU A 589 4.07 27.32 15.12
C LEU A 589 3.05 27.95 16.08
N SER A 590 2.85 29.25 15.97
CA SER A 590 1.87 30.00 16.77
C SER A 590 0.66 30.38 15.91
N VAL A 591 -0.48 29.78 16.21
CA VAL A 591 -1.72 29.95 15.46
C VAL A 591 -2.65 30.92 16.20
N LEU A 592 -2.73 32.16 15.70
CA LEU A 592 -3.67 33.19 16.17
C LEU A 592 -4.95 33.24 15.31
N ALA A 593 -4.99 32.48 14.22
CA ALA A 593 -6.13 32.45 13.31
C ALA A 593 -7.36 31.78 13.95
N HIS A 594 -8.52 32.39 13.72
CA HIS A 594 -9.83 31.85 14.13
C HIS A 594 -10.28 30.71 13.22
N ASP A 595 -11.11 29.83 13.77
CA ASP A 595 -11.96 28.93 13.00
C ASP A 595 -13.31 29.62 12.72
N THR A 596 -13.92 29.35 11.57
CA THR A 596 -15.22 29.88 11.16
C THR A 596 -16.37 29.27 11.97
N ASP A 597 -16.67 29.91 13.08
CA ASP A 597 -17.96 30.09 13.79
C ASP A 597 -18.92 28.90 14.07
N LEU A 598 -19.50 29.02 15.28
CA LEU A 598 -20.51 28.34 16.08
C LEU A 598 -21.61 27.42 15.47
N SER A 599 -21.63 27.04 14.18
CA SER A 599 -22.65 26.07 13.70
C SER A 599 -22.39 25.32 12.38
N GLY A 600 -21.15 25.24 11.87
CA GLY A 600 -20.74 24.31 10.80
C GLY A 600 -19.95 24.96 9.66
N PRO A 601 -19.68 24.22 8.58
CA PRO A 601 -18.42 23.51 8.35
C PRO A 601 -17.18 24.43 8.46
N GLY A 602 -16.75 24.72 9.68
CA GLY A 602 -15.49 25.41 9.99
C GLY A 602 -14.46 24.50 10.64
N ALA A 603 -14.91 23.49 11.40
CA ALA A 603 -14.05 22.66 12.22
C ALA A 603 -12.89 22.02 11.44
N ASP A 604 -11.69 22.11 12.00
CA ASP A 604 -10.51 21.42 11.48
C ASP A 604 -10.82 19.93 11.37
N SER A 605 -10.52 19.34 10.21
CA SER A 605 -10.65 17.90 9.96
C SER A 605 -9.31 17.21 9.73
N GLY A 606 -8.24 18.00 9.58
CA GLY A 606 -6.89 17.57 9.30
C GLY A 606 -6.05 17.20 10.52
N ALA A 607 -4.82 16.78 10.26
CA ALA A 607 -3.84 16.42 11.27
C ALA A 607 -2.92 17.60 11.64
N TYR A 608 -2.53 17.64 12.90
CA TYR A 608 -1.45 18.44 13.44
C TYR A 608 -0.43 17.48 14.08
N THR A 609 0.82 17.50 13.61
CA THR A 609 1.92 16.73 14.16
C THR A 609 3.00 17.67 14.69
N VAL A 610 3.59 17.34 15.85
CA VAL A 610 4.60 18.18 16.51
C VAL A 610 5.78 17.29 16.90
N ASP A 611 6.94 17.55 16.29
CA ASP A 611 8.17 16.79 16.54
C ASP A 611 8.83 17.19 17.86
N SER A 612 9.74 16.35 18.34
CA SER A 612 10.43 16.56 19.62
C SER A 612 11.26 17.84 19.58
N GLY A 613 11.09 18.69 20.60
CA GLY A 613 11.76 20.00 20.67
C GLY A 613 11.04 21.12 19.90
N ALA A 614 9.94 20.82 19.21
CA ALA A 614 9.07 21.81 18.60
C ALA A 614 7.83 22.11 19.46
N THR A 615 7.18 23.24 19.19
CA THR A 615 5.96 23.65 19.92
C THR A 615 4.85 24.05 18.94
N LEU A 616 3.64 23.53 19.17
CA LEU A 616 2.42 24.01 18.54
C LEU A 616 1.61 24.81 19.56
N ARG A 617 1.46 26.11 19.29
CA ARG A 617 0.75 27.04 20.18
C ARG A 617 -0.51 27.55 19.52
N PHE A 618 -1.66 27.34 20.15
CA PHE A 618 -2.93 27.96 19.79
C PHE A 618 -3.19 29.16 20.70
N ARG A 619 -3.35 30.35 20.11
CA ARG A 619 -3.51 31.63 20.83
C ARG A 619 -4.79 32.33 20.46
N ASP A 620 -5.50 32.88 21.45
CA ASP A 620 -6.59 33.86 21.29
C ASP A 620 -7.69 33.48 20.28
N ALA A 621 -7.84 32.17 20.03
CA ALA A 621 -8.70 31.65 19.00
C ALA A 621 -9.91 30.91 19.61
N PHE A 622 -11.01 30.94 18.87
CA PHE A 622 -12.10 29.99 18.99
C PHE A 622 -11.83 28.92 17.95
N ARG A 623 -11.62 27.67 18.37
CA ARG A 623 -11.22 26.59 17.46
C ARG A 623 -11.97 25.31 17.77
N ASP A 624 -12.55 24.73 16.73
CA ASP A 624 -13.20 23.44 16.81
C ASP A 624 -12.37 22.43 16.02
N PHE A 625 -11.75 21.49 16.73
CA PHE A 625 -11.10 20.33 16.11
C PHE A 625 -12.18 19.26 15.94
N GLY A 626 -12.64 19.05 14.71
CA GLY A 626 -13.71 18.13 14.37
C GLY A 626 -13.33 16.65 14.58
N PRO A 627 -14.29 15.70 14.52
CA PRO A 627 -14.03 14.29 14.83
C PRO A 627 -12.96 13.60 13.97
N GLY A 628 -12.73 14.08 12.75
CA GLY A 628 -11.69 13.58 11.84
C GLY A 628 -10.29 14.12 12.11
N SER A 629 -10.16 15.18 12.91
CA SER A 629 -8.87 15.82 13.19
C SER A 629 -8.00 15.02 14.16
N SER A 630 -6.71 15.37 14.20
CA SER A 630 -5.79 14.85 15.21
C SER A 630 -4.74 15.89 15.63
N ILE A 631 -4.34 15.86 16.90
CA ILE A 631 -3.17 16.57 17.43
C ILE A 631 -2.28 15.53 18.09
N THR A 632 -1.09 15.29 17.53
CA THR A 632 -0.22 14.19 17.95
C THR A 632 1.27 14.55 17.90
N GLY A 633 2.10 13.79 18.62
CA GLY A 633 3.55 13.85 18.50
C GLY A 633 4.29 14.00 19.84
N PRO A 634 5.63 13.95 19.82
CA PRO A 634 6.47 14.11 21.01
C PRO A 634 6.83 15.56 21.37
N GLY A 635 6.43 16.55 20.57
CA GLY A 635 6.60 17.97 20.90
C GLY A 635 5.57 18.53 21.88
N ASP A 636 5.69 19.81 22.18
CA ASP A 636 4.84 20.51 23.15
C ASP A 636 3.61 21.15 22.48
N VAL A 637 2.49 21.18 23.19
CA VAL A 637 1.26 21.85 22.77
C VAL A 637 0.79 22.85 23.81
N GLU A 638 0.59 24.10 23.40
CA GLU A 638 0.11 25.17 24.30
C GLU A 638 -1.23 25.73 23.84
N PHE A 639 -2.22 25.70 24.72
CA PHE A 639 -3.49 26.41 24.58
C PHE A 639 -3.47 27.66 25.47
N THR A 640 -3.54 28.83 24.84
CA THR A 640 -3.51 30.09 25.56
C THR A 640 -4.45 31.15 25.01
N ALA A 641 -5.02 31.95 25.90
CA ALA A 641 -5.91 33.05 25.53
C ALA A 641 -5.83 34.19 26.55
N PHE A 642 -5.80 35.43 26.06
CA PHE A 642 -5.82 36.62 26.92
C PHE A 642 -7.22 36.92 27.48
N SER A 643 -8.29 36.61 26.74
CA SER A 643 -9.66 37.02 27.09
C SER A 643 -10.75 35.95 26.87
N GLY A 644 -10.51 34.69 27.28
CA GLY A 644 -11.56 33.66 27.27
C GLY A 644 -11.60 32.76 26.03
N GLY A 645 -10.48 32.13 25.68
CA GLY A 645 -10.41 31.22 24.53
C GLY A 645 -11.15 29.91 24.77
N LEU A 646 -11.79 29.39 23.72
CA LEU A 646 -12.53 28.13 23.72
C LEU A 646 -11.98 27.20 22.64
N PHE A 647 -11.51 26.03 23.05
CA PHE A 647 -10.96 25.00 22.18
C PHE A 647 -11.77 23.72 22.34
N ASN A 648 -12.47 23.26 21.30
CA ASN A 648 -13.21 22.00 21.33
C ASN A 648 -12.41 20.91 20.60
N VAL A 649 -11.85 19.98 21.36
CA VAL A 649 -11.11 18.83 20.83
C VAL A 649 -12.05 17.64 20.69
N ASN A 650 -12.64 17.49 19.50
CA ASN A 650 -13.51 16.35 19.16
C ASN A 650 -12.76 15.25 18.38
N GLY A 651 -11.56 15.53 17.88
CA GLY A 651 -10.67 14.59 17.22
C GLY A 651 -9.82 13.77 18.18
N THR A 652 -8.75 13.15 17.65
CA THR A 652 -7.75 12.44 18.46
C THR A 652 -6.78 13.42 19.09
N TYR A 653 -6.46 13.24 20.38
CA TYR A 653 -5.41 13.98 21.06
C TYR A 653 -4.42 13.00 21.72
N ALA A 654 -3.20 12.95 21.22
CA ALA A 654 -2.17 12.04 21.72
C ALA A 654 -0.78 12.70 21.63
N VAL A 655 -0.49 13.54 22.62
CA VAL A 655 0.76 14.30 22.72
C VAL A 655 1.59 13.71 23.85
N SER A 656 2.85 13.39 23.58
CA SER A 656 3.78 12.85 24.60
C SER A 656 4.76 13.88 25.17
N GLY A 657 4.79 15.10 24.60
CA GLY A 657 5.42 16.27 25.23
C GLY A 657 4.49 16.98 26.22
N GLU A 658 4.84 18.19 26.64
CA GLU A 658 4.02 18.99 27.57
C GLU A 658 2.78 19.50 26.86
N THR A 659 1.62 19.29 27.49
CA THR A 659 0.40 20.04 27.17
C THR A 659 0.13 21.10 28.22
N ARG A 660 0.17 22.37 27.80
CA ARG A 660 -0.04 23.53 28.66
C ARG A 660 -1.37 24.20 28.38
N ILE A 661 -2.21 24.35 29.41
CA ILE A 661 -3.46 25.11 29.35
C ILE A 661 -3.31 26.33 30.27
N SER A 662 -3.22 27.51 29.67
CA SER A 662 -3.01 28.75 30.42
C SER A 662 -4.28 29.25 31.13
N GLY A 663 -4.14 30.24 32.01
CA GLY A 663 -5.28 30.93 32.62
C GLY A 663 -6.25 31.51 31.58
N ASN A 664 -7.51 31.70 31.96
CA ASN A 664 -8.59 32.22 31.08
C ASN A 664 -8.85 31.39 29.80
N THR A 665 -8.41 30.14 29.76
CA THR A 665 -8.60 29.24 28.61
C THR A 665 -9.53 28.08 29.01
N LEU A 666 -10.48 27.72 28.14
CA LEU A 666 -11.29 26.50 28.26
C LEU A 666 -10.96 25.55 27.11
N VAL A 667 -10.49 24.35 27.45
CA VAL A 667 -10.25 23.26 26.49
C VAL A 667 -11.20 22.11 26.78
N ASN A 668 -12.07 21.78 25.83
CA ASN A 668 -13.00 20.67 25.93
C ASN A 668 -12.44 19.44 25.21
N PHE A 669 -11.98 18.45 25.97
CA PHE A 669 -11.60 17.14 25.43
C PHE A 669 -12.84 16.23 25.35
N ASN A 670 -13.52 16.22 24.20
CA ASN A 670 -14.79 15.51 24.04
C ASN A 670 -14.60 14.01 23.75
N ARG A 671 -13.38 13.58 23.41
CA ARG A 671 -12.94 12.19 23.28
C ARG A 671 -11.75 11.92 24.20
N ASP A 672 -11.41 10.64 24.34
CA ASP A 672 -10.25 10.23 25.12
C ASP A 672 -8.97 10.91 24.61
N ALA A 673 -8.17 11.42 25.53
CA ALA A 673 -6.96 12.19 25.26
C ALA A 673 -5.79 11.66 26.08
N THR A 674 -4.61 11.60 25.46
CA THR A 674 -3.36 11.19 26.10
C THR A 674 -2.36 12.35 26.11
N PHE A 675 -1.70 12.54 27.24
CA PHE A 675 -0.73 13.58 27.53
C PHE A 675 0.55 12.92 28.07
N GLY A 676 1.72 13.48 27.74
CA GLY A 676 2.95 13.26 28.50
C GLY A 676 2.82 13.96 29.84
N ASP A 677 3.28 15.21 29.88
CA ASP A 677 3.00 16.14 30.98
C ASP A 677 1.72 16.94 30.70
N LEU A 678 0.90 17.16 31.73
CA LEU A 678 -0.29 18.01 31.66
C LEU A 678 -0.21 19.14 32.69
N ARG A 679 -0.08 20.38 32.21
CA ARG A 679 -0.03 21.58 33.04
C ARG A 679 -1.28 22.44 32.90
N VAL A 680 -2.03 22.58 33.98
CA VAL A 680 -3.35 23.21 33.99
C VAL A 680 -3.35 24.46 34.88
N ALA A 681 -3.58 25.61 34.25
CA ALA A 681 -3.92 26.88 34.93
C ALA A 681 -5.28 27.43 34.47
N GLY A 682 -5.92 26.78 33.49
CA GLY A 682 -7.24 27.13 32.95
C GLY A 682 -8.33 26.12 33.30
N ASN A 683 -9.34 26.01 32.45
CA ASN A 683 -10.45 25.07 32.61
C ASN A 683 -10.36 23.93 31.59
N ILE A 684 -10.65 22.72 32.05
CA ILE A 684 -10.80 21.54 31.18
C ILE A 684 -12.26 21.06 31.26
N GLY A 685 -12.93 20.98 30.12
CA GLY A 685 -14.29 20.44 29.98
C GLY A 685 -14.36 19.25 29.02
N GLY A 686 -15.57 18.85 28.63
CA GLY A 686 -15.83 17.64 27.84
C GLY A 686 -16.04 16.38 28.67
N ASN A 687 -16.22 15.23 28.01
CA ASN A 687 -16.52 13.95 28.67
C ASN A 687 -15.48 12.84 28.43
N GLY A 688 -14.50 13.06 27.54
CA GLY A 688 -13.46 12.06 27.24
C GLY A 688 -12.57 11.76 28.43
N THR A 689 -12.02 10.55 28.48
CA THR A 689 -11.04 10.12 29.49
C THR A 689 -9.72 10.85 29.27
N LEU A 690 -9.09 11.33 30.34
CA LEU A 690 -7.77 11.98 30.27
C LEU A 690 -6.72 11.02 30.83
N THR A 691 -5.72 10.65 30.03
CA THR A 691 -4.61 9.79 30.44
C THR A 691 -3.32 10.60 30.41
N VAL A 692 -2.76 10.89 31.58
CA VAL A 692 -1.47 11.58 31.74
C VAL A 692 -0.43 10.52 32.05
N THR A 693 0.52 10.30 31.13
CA THR A 693 1.53 9.24 31.27
C THR A 693 2.66 9.64 32.22
N ASP A 694 3.00 10.93 32.22
CA ASP A 694 4.02 11.54 33.07
C ASP A 694 3.31 12.39 34.15
N ASP A 695 3.64 13.66 34.31
CA ASP A 695 3.21 14.46 35.46
C ASP A 695 1.96 15.32 35.21
N LEU A 696 1.07 15.38 36.20
CA LEU A 696 -0.06 16.31 36.26
C LEU A 696 0.27 17.46 37.20
N ASN A 697 0.36 18.69 36.69
CA ASN A 697 0.53 19.91 37.47
C ASN A 697 -0.70 20.83 37.33
N TRP A 698 -1.52 20.91 38.38
CA TRP A 698 -2.76 21.68 38.39
C TRP A 698 -2.68 22.85 39.38
N THR A 699 -2.66 24.06 38.82
CA THR A 699 -2.39 25.30 39.56
C THR A 699 -3.60 26.23 39.71
N ALA A 700 -4.55 26.16 38.77
CA ALA A 700 -5.75 26.99 38.81
C ALA A 700 -6.87 26.40 37.96
N GLY A 701 -8.08 26.92 38.16
CA GLY A 701 -9.26 26.61 37.36
C GLY A 701 -9.96 25.31 37.74
N SER A 702 -10.76 24.79 36.82
CA SER A 702 -11.60 23.61 37.05
C SER A 702 -11.38 22.53 36.02
N ILE A 703 -11.45 21.27 36.46
CA ILE A 703 -11.52 20.10 35.58
C ILE A 703 -12.91 19.49 35.75
N GLY A 704 -13.72 19.50 34.70
CA GLY A 704 -15.10 19.04 34.72
C GLY A 704 -15.38 17.90 33.74
N GLY A 705 -16.54 17.25 33.90
CA GLY A 705 -17.04 16.19 33.01
C GLY A 705 -17.78 15.12 33.80
N SER A 706 -19.08 14.94 33.57
CA SER A 706 -19.88 14.00 34.37
C SER A 706 -19.45 12.55 34.11
N GLY A 707 -18.91 11.89 35.14
CA GLY A 707 -18.39 10.52 35.03
C GLY A 707 -17.06 10.39 34.29
N ARG A 708 -16.42 11.52 33.91
CA ARG A 708 -15.09 11.51 33.28
C ARG A 708 -14.07 10.86 34.20
N VAL A 709 -13.17 10.05 33.65
CA VAL A 709 -12.01 9.51 34.37
C VAL A 709 -10.74 10.25 33.93
N ILE A 710 -9.91 10.61 34.89
CA ILE A 710 -8.58 11.18 34.71
C ILE A 710 -7.60 10.20 35.36
N VAL A 711 -6.65 9.69 34.60
CA VAL A 711 -5.62 8.75 35.07
C VAL A 711 -4.28 9.48 35.02
N ALA A 712 -3.70 9.75 36.19
CA ALA A 712 -2.35 10.31 36.30
C ALA A 712 -1.37 9.18 36.67
N GLY A 713 -0.51 8.82 35.72
CA GLY A 713 0.48 7.74 35.86
C GLY A 713 1.71 8.15 36.67
N GLY A 714 2.22 9.37 36.46
CA GLY A 714 3.34 9.95 37.18
C GLY A 714 2.92 10.75 38.43
N ASP A 715 3.68 11.79 38.74
CA ASP A 715 3.44 12.63 39.91
C ASP A 715 2.26 13.58 39.66
N THR A 716 1.44 13.78 40.70
CA THR A 716 0.25 14.65 40.64
C THR A 716 0.40 15.78 41.65
N ILE A 717 0.72 16.99 41.17
CA ILE A 717 0.86 18.19 42.00
C ILE A 717 -0.37 19.07 41.82
N LEU A 718 -1.05 19.34 42.93
CA LEU A 718 -2.17 20.26 43.03
C LEU A 718 -1.71 21.46 43.87
N ASP A 719 -1.44 22.58 43.22
CA ASP A 719 -0.89 23.80 43.84
C ASP A 719 -1.75 25.02 43.47
N GLY A 720 -2.90 25.15 44.14
CA GLY A 720 -3.86 26.19 43.80
C GLY A 720 -4.77 26.59 44.95
N SER A 721 -4.96 27.90 45.14
CA SER A 721 -5.80 28.44 46.21
C SER A 721 -7.29 28.13 46.04
N SER A 722 -7.73 27.71 44.84
CA SER A 722 -9.10 27.26 44.56
C SER A 722 -9.12 26.38 43.30
N LEU A 723 -9.02 25.07 43.51
CA LEU A 723 -9.15 24.05 42.47
C LEU A 723 -10.52 23.40 42.55
N ALA A 724 -11.15 23.09 41.42
CA ALA A 724 -12.46 22.46 41.40
C ALA A 724 -12.52 21.25 40.44
N LEU A 725 -12.82 20.08 40.98
CA LEU A 725 -13.17 18.87 40.23
C LEU A 725 -14.70 18.78 40.16
N ASN A 726 -15.27 18.78 38.96
CA ASN A 726 -16.72 18.91 38.73
C ASN A 726 -17.30 17.69 37.97
N GLY A 727 -17.89 16.76 38.70
CA GLY A 727 -18.47 15.51 38.18
C GLY A 727 -17.48 14.43 37.75
N ALA A 728 -16.17 14.67 37.88
CA ALA A 728 -15.11 13.80 37.36
C ALA A 728 -14.46 12.94 38.45
N VAL A 729 -13.71 11.93 38.00
CA VAL A 729 -12.93 11.00 38.82
C VAL A 729 -11.45 11.21 38.51
N LEU A 730 -10.66 11.65 39.49
CA LEU A 730 -9.21 11.75 39.38
C LEU A 730 -8.55 10.56 40.07
N ASN A 731 -7.84 9.73 39.31
CA ASN A 731 -7.05 8.60 39.80
C ASN A 731 -5.57 8.98 39.85
N ILE A 732 -5.01 8.99 41.05
CA ILE A 732 -3.58 9.17 41.29
C ILE A 732 -2.93 7.78 41.29
N GLY A 733 -2.03 7.53 40.35
CA GLY A 733 -1.28 6.28 40.20
C GLY A 733 0.11 6.30 40.86
N GLY A 734 0.77 7.46 40.92
CA GLY A 734 2.09 7.67 41.51
C GLY A 734 2.05 8.45 42.83
N SER A 735 2.91 9.47 42.97
CA SER A 735 2.92 10.34 44.15
C SER A 735 2.02 11.55 43.93
N GLY A 736 1.05 11.75 44.81
CA GLY A 736 0.19 12.93 44.83
C GLY A 736 0.59 13.92 45.92
N LEU A 737 0.46 15.22 45.65
CA LEU A 737 0.63 16.29 46.64
C LEU A 737 -0.45 17.35 46.43
N LEU A 738 -1.23 17.62 47.49
CA LEU A 738 -1.91 18.90 47.64
C LEU A 738 -0.95 19.83 48.35
N ASP A 739 -0.46 20.87 47.66
CA ASP A 739 0.54 21.76 48.20
C ASP A 739 -0.05 22.72 49.24
N THR A 740 0.81 23.35 50.02
CA THR A 740 0.46 24.24 51.14
C THR A 740 -0.57 25.29 50.74
N GLY A 741 -1.69 25.33 51.48
CA GLY A 741 -2.80 26.27 51.23
C GLY A 741 -3.74 25.89 50.10
N THR A 742 -3.56 24.72 49.47
CA THR A 742 -4.42 24.26 48.38
C THR A 742 -5.84 23.94 48.86
N GLN A 743 -6.84 24.46 48.16
CA GLN A 743 -8.25 24.16 48.42
C GLN A 743 -8.83 23.43 47.21
N LEU A 744 -9.12 22.14 47.38
CA LEU A 744 -9.72 21.29 46.35
C LEU A 744 -11.21 21.06 46.64
N ALA A 745 -12.07 21.57 45.75
CA ALA A 745 -13.49 21.31 45.78
C ALA A 745 -13.86 20.12 44.88
N LEU A 746 -14.39 19.04 45.48
CA LEU A 746 -14.97 17.91 44.79
C LEU A 746 -16.49 18.13 44.68
N ASN A 747 -16.95 18.67 43.56
CA ASN A 747 -18.36 19.00 43.35
C ASN A 747 -19.07 17.94 42.50
N SER A 748 -20.40 17.96 42.51
CA SER A 748 -21.25 17.12 41.65
C SER A 748 -20.90 15.63 41.73
N SER A 749 -20.69 15.12 42.95
CA SER A 749 -20.34 13.72 43.21
C SER A 749 -18.98 13.28 42.63
N SER A 750 -18.05 14.22 42.40
CA SER A 750 -16.67 13.90 41.98
C SER A 750 -15.96 12.96 42.95
N ARG A 751 -14.97 12.23 42.44
CA ARG A 751 -14.16 11.31 43.23
C ARG A 751 -12.68 11.58 43.04
N LEU A 752 -11.94 11.69 44.13
CA LEU A 752 -10.48 11.59 44.11
C LEU A 752 -10.11 10.18 44.57
N ILE A 753 -9.31 9.45 43.81
CA ILE A 753 -8.90 8.08 44.10
C ILE A 753 -7.38 8.02 44.21
N VAL A 754 -6.89 7.58 45.35
CA VAL A 754 -5.49 7.19 45.54
C VAL A 754 -5.39 5.69 45.28
N SER A 755 -4.71 5.30 44.21
CA SER A 755 -4.63 3.91 43.75
C SER A 755 -3.78 3.05 44.69
N ASP A 756 -3.85 1.72 44.52
CA ASP A 756 -3.00 0.78 45.25
C ASP A 756 -1.51 1.08 45.02
N GLY A 757 -0.73 1.22 46.10
CA GLY A 757 0.69 1.59 46.03
C GLY A 757 0.99 3.07 45.81
N ALA A 758 -0.02 3.90 45.47
CA ALA A 758 0.11 5.35 45.32
C ALA A 758 0.09 6.05 46.68
N SER A 759 0.51 7.32 46.70
CA SER A 759 0.41 8.19 47.88
C SER A 759 -0.30 9.50 47.56
N LEU A 760 -0.94 10.11 48.57
CA LEU A 760 -1.43 11.48 48.51
C LEU A 760 -1.02 12.21 49.78
N GLY A 761 -0.07 13.13 49.62
CA GLY A 761 0.35 14.07 50.66
C GLY A 761 -0.60 15.26 50.76
N LEU A 762 -1.00 15.61 51.96
CA LEU A 762 -1.75 16.82 52.29
C LEU A 762 -0.79 17.81 52.97
N GLY A 763 -0.35 18.83 52.23
CA GLY A 763 0.45 19.94 52.74
C GLY A 763 -0.28 20.77 53.78
N SER A 764 0.42 21.71 54.44
CA SER A 764 -0.18 22.50 55.52
C SER A 764 -1.29 23.43 55.02
N ASN A 765 -2.38 23.57 55.78
CA ASN A 765 -3.55 24.39 55.44
C ASN A 765 -4.29 23.94 54.18
N THR A 766 -4.17 22.66 53.79
CA THR A 766 -4.94 22.13 52.66
C THR A 766 -6.35 21.73 53.06
N SER A 767 -7.29 21.82 52.13
CA SER A 767 -8.63 21.26 52.33
C SER A 767 -9.15 20.53 51.09
N VAL A 768 -9.84 19.40 51.32
CA VAL A 768 -10.63 18.68 50.33
C VAL A 768 -12.10 18.78 50.74
N GLY A 769 -12.88 19.62 50.06
CA GLY A 769 -14.28 19.92 50.38
C GLY A 769 -15.25 19.57 49.24
N GLY A 770 -16.54 19.87 49.42
CA GLY A 770 -17.58 19.71 48.39
C GLY A 770 -18.56 18.55 48.65
N THR A 771 -19.24 18.11 47.60
CA THR A 771 -20.28 17.05 47.63
C THR A 771 -19.79 15.69 47.13
N GLY A 772 -18.50 15.58 46.80
CA GLY A 772 -17.85 14.37 46.33
C GLY A 772 -17.34 13.44 47.43
N SER A 773 -16.40 12.55 47.06
CA SER A 773 -15.74 11.64 48.00
C SER A 773 -14.26 11.45 47.69
N LEU A 774 -13.46 11.17 48.71
CA LEU A 774 -12.07 10.74 48.60
C LEU A 774 -12.02 9.23 48.83
N VAL A 775 -11.37 8.47 47.93
CA VAL A 775 -11.17 7.03 48.08
C VAL A 775 -9.70 6.75 48.18
N ASN A 776 -9.28 6.16 49.29
CA ASN A 776 -7.89 5.82 49.54
C ASN A 776 -7.72 4.31 49.50
N ARG A 777 -6.97 3.80 48.51
CA ARG A 777 -6.49 2.41 48.46
C ARG A 777 -4.98 2.29 48.71
N GLY A 778 -4.24 3.38 48.46
CA GLY A 778 -2.82 3.51 48.79
C GLY A 778 -2.60 4.15 50.16
N THR A 779 -1.73 5.16 50.22
CA THR A 779 -1.41 5.91 51.43
C THR A 779 -1.90 7.35 51.34
N LEU A 780 -2.79 7.75 52.24
CA LEU A 780 -3.11 9.16 52.47
C LEU A 780 -2.24 9.65 53.63
N GLU A 781 -1.43 10.69 53.41
CA GLU A 781 -0.54 11.23 54.42
C GLU A 781 -0.85 12.70 54.67
N GLY A 782 -1.08 13.07 55.93
CA GLY A 782 -1.21 14.47 56.34
C GLY A 782 -0.81 14.65 57.79
N THR A 783 -0.49 15.81 58.31
CA THR A 783 -0.22 17.05 57.61
C THR A 783 1.27 17.14 57.32
N LEU A 784 1.65 17.19 56.03
CA LEU A 784 3.04 17.43 55.64
C LEU A 784 3.40 18.87 56.02
N GLY A 785 4.37 19.05 56.92
CA GLY A 785 4.78 20.35 57.46
C GLY A 785 4.15 20.76 58.80
N GLY A 786 3.37 19.90 59.46
CA GLY A 786 2.95 20.09 60.87
C GLY A 786 1.80 21.09 61.12
N GLY A 787 1.17 21.63 60.07
CA GLY A 787 -0.02 22.48 60.15
C GLY A 787 -1.36 21.71 60.25
N THR A 788 -2.45 22.34 59.85
CA THR A 788 -3.79 21.73 59.81
C THR A 788 -4.19 21.39 58.38
N SER A 789 -4.67 20.17 58.14
CA SER A 789 -5.27 19.77 56.86
C SER A 789 -6.60 19.10 57.08
N ASN A 790 -7.55 19.28 56.15
CA ASN A 790 -8.89 18.75 56.33
C ASN A 790 -9.43 18.00 55.10
N VAL A 791 -9.94 16.79 55.32
CA VAL A 791 -10.79 16.03 54.39
C VAL A 791 -12.23 16.20 54.83
N GLY A 792 -12.89 17.22 54.28
CA GLY A 792 -14.29 17.57 54.56
C GLY A 792 -15.32 16.77 53.76
N VAL A 793 -14.88 15.99 52.78
CA VAL A 793 -15.72 15.04 52.01
C VAL A 793 -15.73 13.66 52.66
N ARG A 794 -16.68 12.80 52.25
CA ARG A 794 -16.71 11.40 52.68
C ARG A 794 -15.41 10.69 52.26
N LEU A 795 -14.66 10.17 53.23
CA LEU A 795 -13.49 9.33 52.98
C LEU A 795 -13.89 7.85 52.95
N ILE A 796 -13.59 7.15 51.87
CA ILE A 796 -13.68 5.69 51.76
C ILE A 796 -12.25 5.16 51.82
N ASN A 797 -11.85 4.65 52.99
CA ASN A 797 -10.49 4.19 53.22
C ASN A 797 -10.43 2.66 53.17
N ASP A 798 -9.73 2.12 52.18
CA ASP A 798 -9.37 0.70 52.07
C ASP A 798 -7.84 0.49 52.17
N GLY A 799 -7.05 1.57 52.10
CA GLY A 799 -5.61 1.59 52.30
C GLY A 799 -5.20 2.07 53.70
N ASN A 800 -4.16 2.88 53.75
CA ASN A 800 -3.61 3.42 54.99
C ASN A 800 -3.72 4.94 55.06
N VAL A 801 -4.16 5.47 56.19
CA VAL A 801 -4.18 6.92 56.47
C VAL A 801 -3.19 7.22 57.59
N GLN A 802 -2.23 8.07 57.33
CA GLN A 802 -1.20 8.48 58.29
C GLN A 802 -1.39 9.94 58.66
N ALA A 803 -1.59 10.20 59.96
CA ALA A 803 -1.42 11.52 60.54
C ALA A 803 0.06 11.66 60.95
N SER A 804 0.92 12.23 60.10
CA SER A 804 2.38 12.29 60.29
C SER A 804 2.82 13.37 61.28
N ALA A 805 2.27 14.59 61.18
CA ALA A 805 2.50 15.71 62.09
C ALA A 805 1.34 16.70 62.01
N GLY A 806 1.09 17.50 63.05
CA GLY A 806 0.03 18.52 63.04
C GLY A 806 -1.38 17.94 63.15
N ASN A 807 -2.40 18.66 62.67
CA ASN A 807 -3.81 18.24 62.76
C ASN A 807 -4.36 17.77 61.41
N LEU A 808 -4.69 16.49 61.30
CA LEU A 808 -5.40 15.91 60.16
C LEU A 808 -6.89 15.72 60.50
N GLY A 809 -7.73 16.61 59.98
CA GLY A 809 -9.18 16.51 60.05
C GLY A 809 -9.76 15.56 59.00
N LEU A 810 -10.60 14.64 59.43
CA LEU A 810 -11.40 13.72 58.62
C LEU A 810 -12.89 13.97 58.92
N THR A 811 -13.38 15.17 58.58
CA THR A 811 -14.66 15.68 59.07
C THR A 811 -15.88 15.28 58.24
N GLY A 812 -15.68 14.76 57.03
CA GLY A 812 -16.77 14.35 56.12
C GLY A 812 -17.33 12.93 56.34
N GLY A 813 -16.87 12.21 57.39
CA GLY A 813 -17.22 10.82 57.65
C GLY A 813 -16.26 9.81 57.01
N ILE A 814 -16.18 8.61 57.60
CA ILE A 814 -15.31 7.50 57.16
C ILE A 814 -16.09 6.23 56.77
N GLY A 815 -15.72 5.61 55.66
CA GLY A 815 -16.13 4.28 55.22
C GLY A 815 -14.93 3.40 54.82
N GLY A 816 -15.18 2.24 54.21
CA GLY A 816 -14.14 1.27 53.84
C GLY A 816 -13.55 0.52 55.04
N GLY A 817 -12.54 -0.34 54.82
CA GLY A 817 -11.94 -1.23 55.84
C GLY A 817 -10.48 -0.95 56.25
N GLY A 818 -9.83 0.06 55.66
CA GLY A 818 -8.41 0.38 55.81
C GLY A 818 -7.97 0.91 57.20
N SER A 819 -6.65 0.99 57.42
CA SER A 819 -6.02 1.37 58.70
C SER A 819 -5.78 2.87 58.84
N PHE A 820 -5.65 3.32 60.10
CA PHE A 820 -5.32 4.68 60.49
C PHE A 820 -4.16 4.66 61.48
N VAL A 821 -3.18 5.53 61.29
CA VAL A 821 -2.02 5.66 62.18
C VAL A 821 -1.85 7.13 62.57
N ILE A 822 -1.71 7.40 63.87
CA ILE A 822 -1.47 8.75 64.40
C ILE A 822 -0.04 8.82 64.96
N GLY A 823 0.82 9.61 64.33
CA GLY A 823 2.18 9.87 64.80
C GLY A 823 2.21 10.61 66.13
N ASP A 824 3.33 10.54 66.85
CA ASP A 824 3.48 10.99 68.25
C ASP A 824 3.06 12.46 68.47
N ASP A 825 3.38 13.34 67.51
CA ASP A 825 3.06 14.78 67.54
C ASP A 825 1.90 15.15 66.61
N ALA A 826 1.09 14.17 66.21
CA ALA A 826 -0.06 14.37 65.35
C ALA A 826 -1.38 14.26 66.11
N THR A 827 -2.37 15.01 65.62
CA THR A 827 -3.77 14.86 65.98
C THR A 827 -4.55 14.39 64.76
N MET A 828 -5.39 13.38 64.92
CA MET A 828 -6.39 12.99 63.93
C MET A 828 -7.78 13.33 64.48
N GLU A 829 -8.51 14.21 63.78
CA GLU A 829 -9.86 14.63 64.17
C GLU A 829 -10.90 13.91 63.30
N LEU A 830 -11.81 13.16 63.92
CA LEU A 830 -12.86 12.44 63.19
C LEU A 830 -14.19 13.20 63.25
N GLY A 831 -14.92 13.26 62.14
CA GLY A 831 -16.26 13.84 62.08
C GLY A 831 -17.21 13.06 61.16
N GLY A 832 -18.48 13.43 61.15
CA GLY A 832 -19.52 12.80 60.31
C GLY A 832 -19.91 11.38 60.76
N ASP A 833 -20.38 10.57 59.81
CA ASP A 833 -20.72 9.16 60.05
C ASP A 833 -19.45 8.28 60.05
N LEU A 834 -19.26 7.47 61.07
CA LEU A 834 -18.10 6.59 61.23
C LEU A 834 -18.53 5.10 61.24
N PRO A 835 -17.68 4.18 60.77
CA PRO A 835 -18.01 2.76 60.74
C PRO A 835 -17.98 2.16 62.17
N PRO A 836 -18.77 1.12 62.46
CA PRO A 836 -18.87 0.51 63.78
C PRO A 836 -17.52 0.09 64.39
N ASP A 837 -16.59 -0.33 63.53
CA ASP A 837 -15.28 -0.89 63.85
C ASP A 837 -14.14 0.15 63.90
N ILE A 838 -14.44 1.44 63.70
CA ILE A 838 -13.43 2.49 63.47
C ILE A 838 -12.30 2.51 64.51
N PHE A 839 -12.63 2.30 65.78
CA PHE A 839 -11.63 2.36 66.85
C PHE A 839 -10.66 1.18 66.86
N SER A 840 -11.03 0.04 66.27
CA SER A 840 -10.14 -1.12 66.14
C SER A 840 -9.11 -0.93 65.02
N ARG A 841 -9.32 0.06 64.15
CA ARG A 841 -8.51 0.33 62.96
C ARG A 841 -7.51 1.47 63.16
N ILE A 842 -7.56 2.14 64.31
CA ILE A 842 -6.69 3.28 64.65
C ILE A 842 -5.57 2.81 65.58
N GLY A 843 -4.33 3.03 65.16
CA GLY A 843 -3.12 2.84 65.96
C GLY A 843 -2.25 4.09 66.03
N GLY A 844 -1.09 3.98 66.67
CA GLY A 844 -0.15 5.08 66.88
C GLY A 844 -0.27 5.74 68.27
N ALA A 845 0.68 6.61 68.62
CA ALA A 845 0.78 7.21 69.94
C ALA A 845 0.23 8.66 70.01
N GLY A 846 -0.18 9.23 68.88
CA GLY A 846 -0.74 10.58 68.81
C GLY A 846 -2.15 10.72 69.36
N THR A 847 -2.71 11.92 69.20
CA THR A 847 -4.01 12.29 69.78
C THR A 847 -5.17 12.00 68.82
N LEU A 848 -6.21 11.31 69.30
CA LEU A 848 -7.48 11.18 68.59
C LEU A 848 -8.51 12.17 69.15
N GLY A 849 -9.13 12.97 68.29
CA GLY A 849 -10.20 13.90 68.64
C GLY A 849 -11.47 13.72 67.80
N PHE A 850 -12.57 14.33 68.23
CA PHE A 850 -13.76 14.52 67.39
C PHE A 850 -13.90 15.96 66.93
N ALA A 851 -14.36 16.15 65.70
CA ALA A 851 -14.57 17.45 65.10
C ALA A 851 -15.64 18.27 65.88
N PRO A 852 -15.33 19.50 66.32
CA PRO A 852 -16.29 20.34 67.03
C PRO A 852 -17.39 20.87 66.09
N GLY A 853 -18.62 21.04 66.62
CA GLY A 853 -19.74 21.63 65.88
C GLY A 853 -20.51 20.68 64.95
N THR A 854 -20.01 19.48 64.67
CA THR A 854 -20.72 18.40 63.97
C THR A 854 -21.00 17.23 64.91
N MET A 855 -22.22 16.70 64.89
CA MET A 855 -22.55 15.49 65.67
C MET A 855 -21.94 14.27 64.96
N THR A 856 -20.83 13.76 65.49
CA THR A 856 -20.21 12.53 64.98
C THR A 856 -21.13 11.35 65.32
N VAL A 857 -21.42 10.47 64.36
CA VAL A 857 -22.37 9.36 64.55
C VAL A 857 -21.67 8.03 64.31
N ILE A 858 -21.80 7.11 65.27
CA ILE A 858 -21.31 5.73 65.15
C ILE A 858 -22.52 4.81 65.30
N ASN A 859 -22.86 4.04 64.27
CA ASN A 859 -23.96 3.09 64.34
C ASN A 859 -23.40 1.68 64.61
N GLN A 860 -23.95 0.99 65.59
CA GLN A 860 -23.63 -0.41 65.89
C GLN A 860 -24.91 -1.24 65.97
N THR A 861 -24.82 -2.53 65.66
CA THR A 861 -25.96 -3.45 65.79
C THR A 861 -25.51 -4.73 66.46
N PHE A 862 -26.28 -5.19 67.44
CA PHE A 862 -26.08 -6.46 68.10
C PHE A 862 -27.35 -7.33 67.99
N ALA A 863 -27.17 -8.65 67.93
CA ALA A 863 -28.29 -9.59 68.02
C ALA A 863 -28.56 -9.93 69.50
N ALA A 864 -29.83 -9.88 69.91
CA ALA A 864 -30.26 -10.18 71.27
C ALA A 864 -31.46 -11.14 71.27
N ARG A 865 -31.68 -11.86 72.37
CA ARG A 865 -32.85 -12.73 72.56
C ARG A 865 -33.70 -12.20 73.71
N ALA A 866 -35.03 -12.25 73.58
CA ALA A 866 -35.93 -11.86 74.66
C ALA A 866 -35.62 -12.68 75.93
N GLY A 867 -35.39 -12.00 77.06
CA GLY A 867 -35.10 -12.63 78.35
C GLY A 867 -33.63 -13.03 78.62
N GLU A 868 -32.71 -12.94 77.65
CA GLU A 868 -31.28 -13.25 77.85
C GLU A 868 -30.39 -11.99 77.88
N PRO A 869 -29.46 -11.84 78.85
CA PRO A 869 -28.56 -10.70 78.90
C PRO A 869 -27.45 -10.80 77.83
N LEU A 870 -27.27 -9.72 77.06
CA LEU A 870 -26.24 -9.57 76.02
C LEU A 870 -25.14 -8.60 76.51
N GLY A 871 -23.91 -9.09 76.63
CA GLY A 871 -22.73 -8.24 76.91
C GLY A 871 -22.14 -7.62 75.63
N PHE A 872 -21.78 -6.34 75.69
CA PHE A 872 -21.07 -5.63 74.62
C PHE A 872 -20.13 -4.56 75.20
N SER A 873 -19.13 -4.13 74.42
CA SER A 873 -18.15 -3.13 74.84
C SER A 873 -18.13 -1.93 73.90
N LEU A 874 -17.89 -0.74 74.47
CA LEU A 874 -17.66 0.49 73.73
C LEU A 874 -16.27 1.05 74.10
N ARG A 875 -15.81 2.07 73.36
CA ARG A 875 -14.57 2.77 73.71
C ARG A 875 -14.70 3.39 75.10
N ASN A 876 -13.64 3.30 75.89
CA ASN A 876 -13.60 3.85 77.24
C ASN A 876 -13.98 5.35 77.24
N GLY A 877 -14.78 5.77 78.22
CA GLY A 877 -15.38 7.11 78.29
C GLY A 877 -16.75 7.25 77.60
N SER A 878 -17.30 6.17 77.02
CA SER A 878 -18.66 6.18 76.48
C SER A 878 -19.68 6.21 77.63
N THR A 879 -20.66 7.11 77.55
CA THR A 879 -21.71 7.30 78.58
C THR A 879 -23.09 7.06 77.98
N LEU A 880 -23.97 6.37 78.70
CA LEU A 880 -25.33 6.11 78.24
C LEU A 880 -26.15 7.41 78.21
N ALA A 881 -26.69 7.76 77.04
CA ALA A 881 -27.48 8.99 76.84
C ALA A 881 -28.99 8.71 76.82
N THR A 882 -29.43 7.61 76.18
CA THR A 882 -30.85 7.20 76.17
C THR A 882 -31.00 5.69 76.31
N GLN A 883 -31.91 5.26 77.20
CA GLN A 883 -32.26 3.85 77.39
C GLN A 883 -33.09 3.30 76.20
N PRO A 884 -33.02 1.99 75.92
CA PRO A 884 -33.95 1.31 75.02
C PRO A 884 -35.39 1.33 75.53
N ALA A 885 -36.37 1.22 74.63
CA ALA A 885 -37.78 1.19 74.99
C ALA A 885 -38.26 -0.22 75.36
N GLY A 886 -37.68 -1.25 74.74
CA GLY A 886 -38.02 -2.66 74.91
C GLY A 886 -37.12 -3.43 75.88
N GLY A 887 -36.10 -2.80 76.45
CA GLY A 887 -35.07 -3.44 77.28
C GLY A 887 -34.38 -2.45 78.21
N GLU A 888 -33.48 -2.96 79.05
CA GLU A 888 -32.69 -2.15 79.98
C GLU A 888 -31.19 -2.37 79.73
N ILE A 889 -30.43 -1.28 79.72
CA ILE A 889 -28.97 -1.31 79.68
C ILE A 889 -28.42 -1.01 81.07
N SER A 890 -27.49 -1.86 81.51
CA SER A 890 -26.72 -1.70 82.75
C SER A 890 -25.22 -1.92 82.48
N GLY A 891 -24.35 -1.36 83.32
CA GLY A 891 -22.89 -1.39 83.15
C GLY A 891 -22.27 0.00 83.11
N ALA A 892 -20.96 0.06 82.90
CA ALA A 892 -20.17 1.28 82.71
C ALA A 892 -18.89 0.99 81.92
N ASP A 893 -18.26 2.04 81.38
CA ASP A 893 -17.01 1.98 80.62
C ASP A 893 -17.05 1.03 79.41
N SER A 894 -16.07 0.16 79.23
CA SER A 894 -15.99 -0.76 78.09
C SER A 894 -16.76 -2.07 78.31
N GLY A 895 -17.75 -2.13 79.22
CA GLY A 895 -18.51 -3.34 79.52
C GLY A 895 -19.97 -3.05 79.89
N TRP A 896 -20.85 -3.16 78.91
CA TRP A 896 -22.29 -2.93 79.01
C TRP A 896 -23.07 -4.23 78.83
N THR A 897 -24.22 -4.34 79.47
CA THR A 897 -25.15 -5.47 79.34
C THR A 897 -26.53 -4.96 78.97
N TYR A 898 -27.10 -5.48 77.89
CA TYR A 898 -28.48 -5.24 77.46
C TYR A 898 -29.36 -6.44 77.81
N LEU A 899 -30.51 -6.19 78.43
CA LEU A 899 -31.52 -7.21 78.73
C LEU A 899 -32.88 -6.80 78.15
N ALA A 900 -33.37 -7.55 77.16
CA ALA A 900 -34.69 -7.33 76.57
C ALA A 900 -35.81 -7.81 77.52
N ARG A 901 -36.87 -7.02 77.65
CA ARG A 901 -38.09 -7.40 78.41
C ARG A 901 -38.79 -8.55 77.67
N GLY A 902 -39.36 -9.51 78.41
CA GLY A 902 -39.89 -10.78 77.85
C GLY A 902 -40.99 -10.67 76.78
N THR A 903 -41.55 -9.49 76.54
CA THR A 903 -42.54 -9.22 75.48
C THR A 903 -41.97 -8.48 74.27
N THR A 904 -40.69 -8.12 74.28
CA THR A 904 -40.06 -7.31 73.23
C THR A 904 -39.63 -8.17 72.04
N SER A 905 -39.99 -7.75 70.84
CA SER A 905 -39.55 -8.34 69.57
C SER A 905 -39.30 -7.24 68.53
N GLY A 906 -38.32 -7.44 67.64
CA GLY A 906 -37.90 -6.43 66.68
C GLY A 906 -36.68 -5.62 67.15
N ALA A 907 -36.44 -4.48 66.50
CA ALA A 907 -35.31 -3.61 66.80
C ALA A 907 -35.58 -2.71 68.01
N ASP A 908 -34.68 -2.73 68.99
CA ASP A 908 -34.68 -1.86 70.17
C ASP A 908 -33.40 -1.03 70.18
N THR A 909 -33.47 0.27 70.48
CA THR A 909 -32.33 1.19 70.22
C THR A 909 -31.89 1.95 71.45
N ALA A 910 -30.59 2.12 71.62
CA ALA A 910 -29.98 2.95 72.66
C ALA A 910 -28.97 3.92 72.07
N ARG A 911 -28.69 5.01 72.80
CA ARG A 911 -27.70 6.01 72.40
C ARG A 911 -26.69 6.22 73.51
N PHE A 912 -25.42 6.26 73.16
CA PHE A 912 -24.31 6.65 74.02
C PHE A 912 -23.64 7.91 73.49
N SER A 913 -22.93 8.61 74.36
CA SER A 913 -22.11 9.78 74.02
C SER A 913 -20.66 9.53 74.43
N LEU A 914 -19.70 9.88 73.56
CA LEU A 914 -18.26 9.80 73.82
C LEU A 914 -17.61 11.13 73.43
N THR A 915 -16.94 11.78 74.38
CA THR A 915 -16.22 13.03 74.12
C THR A 915 -14.73 12.76 74.08
N LEU A 916 -14.07 13.13 72.98
CA LEU A 916 -12.62 13.07 72.79
C LEU A 916 -12.14 14.43 72.27
N GLY A 917 -11.15 15.01 72.94
CA GLY A 917 -10.75 16.40 72.66
C GLY A 917 -11.91 17.37 72.89
N ALA A 918 -12.16 18.26 71.92
CA ALA A 918 -13.20 19.29 71.98
C ALA A 918 -14.56 18.87 71.38
N GLY A 919 -14.69 17.67 70.81
CA GLY A 919 -15.90 17.18 70.16
C GLY A 919 -16.53 15.97 70.84
N THR A 920 -17.81 15.72 70.53
CA THR A 920 -18.59 14.59 71.06
C THR A 920 -19.18 13.75 69.93
N ALA A 921 -19.00 12.44 70.01
CA ALA A 921 -19.65 11.44 69.16
C ALA A 921 -20.87 10.82 69.85
N SER A 922 -21.91 10.54 69.08
CA SER A 922 -23.10 9.79 69.49
C SER A 922 -23.04 8.39 68.89
N ILE A 923 -23.01 7.38 69.75
CA ILE A 923 -22.99 5.98 69.36
C ILE A 923 -24.42 5.43 69.47
N PHE A 924 -25.06 5.17 68.34
CA PHE A 924 -26.38 4.54 68.30
C PHE A 924 -26.21 3.04 68.20
N ILE A 925 -26.86 2.33 69.10
CA ILE A 925 -26.83 0.88 69.17
C ILE A 925 -28.23 0.34 68.89
N THR A 926 -28.35 -0.55 67.91
CA THR A 926 -29.58 -1.28 67.63
C THR A 926 -29.45 -2.73 68.09
N PHE A 927 -30.34 -3.17 68.97
CA PHE A 927 -30.46 -4.55 69.41
C PHE A 927 -31.60 -5.21 68.63
N ASN A 928 -31.28 -6.21 67.81
CA ASN A 928 -32.29 -6.99 67.08
C ASN A 928 -32.76 -8.14 67.98
N VAL A 929 -33.95 -8.00 68.58
CA VAL A 929 -34.50 -8.94 69.57
C VAL A 929 -35.45 -9.95 68.93
N THR A 930 -35.20 -11.25 69.13
CA THR A 930 -36.13 -12.33 68.73
C THR A 930 -37.02 -12.80 69.91
N PRO A 931 -38.33 -13.07 69.70
CA PRO A 931 -39.30 -13.44 70.77
C PRO A 931 -39.17 -14.87 71.32
N GLU A 932 -39.74 -15.10 72.50
CA GLU A 932 -39.83 -16.40 73.20
C GLU A 932 -41.04 -17.25 72.68
N VAL A 933 -40.94 -18.59 72.59
CA VAL A 933 -41.95 -19.49 71.98
C VAL A 933 -42.75 -20.28 73.05
N THR A 934 -44.09 -20.43 72.93
CA THR A 934 -44.96 -21.21 73.87
C THR A 934 -45.80 -22.30 73.14
N ILE A 935 -45.92 -23.53 73.68
CA ILE A 935 -46.63 -24.70 73.06
C ILE A 935 -47.54 -25.42 74.08
N THR A 936 -48.76 -25.87 73.71
CA THR A 936 -49.65 -26.78 74.50
C THR A 936 -50.29 -27.88 73.59
N PRO A 937 -50.46 -29.18 74.01
CA PRO A 937 -50.48 -30.35 73.10
C PRO A 937 -51.87 -30.98 72.76
N PRO A 938 -52.05 -31.72 71.63
CA PRO A 938 -53.28 -32.47 71.27
C PRO A 938 -53.22 -34.02 71.37
N VAL A 939 -54.42 -34.62 71.47
CA VAL A 939 -54.77 -36.06 71.52
C VAL A 939 -54.53 -36.78 70.16
N ALA A 940 -53.97 -37.99 70.20
CA ALA A 940 -53.67 -38.83 69.03
C ALA A 940 -54.79 -39.84 68.73
N VAL A 941 -55.25 -39.88 67.47
CA VAL A 941 -55.99 -41.02 66.87
C VAL A 941 -55.12 -41.57 65.74
N VAL A 942 -54.79 -42.85 65.84
CA VAL A 942 -53.93 -43.60 64.91
C VAL A 942 -54.80 -44.30 63.86
N VAL A 943 -54.51 -44.08 62.58
CA VAL A 943 -54.87 -44.98 61.48
C VAL A 943 -53.61 -45.22 60.64
N ILE A 944 -53.26 -46.49 60.47
CA ILE A 944 -52.04 -46.97 59.82
C ILE A 944 -52.41 -47.54 58.44
N THR A 945 -51.46 -47.43 57.51
CA THR A 945 -51.19 -48.26 56.31
C THR A 945 -51.85 -47.88 54.98
N PRO A 946 -51.24 -48.25 53.81
CA PRO A 946 -49.81 -48.31 53.45
C PRO A 946 -49.52 -47.78 52.01
N LEU A 947 -48.26 -47.94 51.55
CA LEU A 947 -47.73 -47.82 50.16
C LEU A 947 -47.45 -46.39 49.69
N LEU A 948 -46.44 -46.10 48.87
CA LEU A 948 -45.18 -46.72 48.45
C LEU A 948 -44.41 -45.56 47.80
N ARG A 949 -43.09 -45.60 47.90
CA ARG A 949 -42.11 -44.58 47.51
C ARG A 949 -42.50 -43.69 46.32
N GLU A 950 -42.71 -42.41 46.63
CA GLU A 950 -42.48 -41.30 45.72
C GLU A 950 -41.53 -40.34 46.44
N THR A 951 -40.27 -40.29 45.99
CA THR A 951 -39.25 -39.41 46.56
C THR A 951 -39.20 -38.18 45.68
N VAL A 952 -39.90 -37.12 46.08
CA VAL A 952 -39.77 -35.79 45.50
C VAL A 952 -39.33 -34.86 46.62
N GLN A 953 -38.11 -34.35 46.53
CA GLN A 953 -37.60 -33.27 47.36
C GLN A 953 -36.81 -32.29 46.47
N PRO A 954 -37.13 -30.98 46.47
CA PRO A 954 -36.47 -29.98 45.64
C PRO A 954 -35.25 -29.35 46.36
N PRO A 955 -34.44 -28.50 45.69
CA PRO A 955 -33.29 -28.83 44.84
C PRO A 955 -31.94 -28.72 45.58
N LYS A 956 -30.92 -29.49 45.16
CA LYS A 956 -29.49 -29.19 45.38
C LYS A 956 -29.00 -28.39 44.17
N ILE A 957 -28.38 -27.24 44.37
CA ILE A 957 -27.52 -26.63 43.35
C ILE A 957 -26.08 -26.97 43.73
N ASP A 958 -25.43 -27.71 42.85
CA ASP A 958 -24.04 -28.12 42.94
C ASP A 958 -23.09 -26.91 42.83
N PRO A 959 -21.91 -26.98 43.47
CA PRO A 959 -20.80 -26.08 43.14
C PRO A 959 -20.35 -26.29 41.69
N PRO A 960 -19.92 -25.24 40.97
CA PRO A 960 -19.33 -25.41 39.64
C PRO A 960 -17.99 -26.17 39.76
N GLN A 961 -17.95 -27.40 39.23
CA GLN A 961 -16.69 -28.07 38.92
C GLN A 961 -16.10 -27.47 37.62
N PRO A 962 -14.77 -27.34 37.53
CA PRO A 962 -14.10 -26.91 36.30
C PRO A 962 -14.29 -27.96 35.19
N PRO A 963 -14.34 -27.56 33.91
CA PRO A 963 -14.28 -28.52 32.81
C PRO A 963 -12.90 -29.18 32.77
N LYS A 964 -12.86 -30.49 33.02
CA LYS A 964 -11.78 -31.39 32.57
C LYS A 964 -12.24 -32.06 31.28
N ILE A 965 -11.50 -31.83 30.20
CA ILE A 965 -11.55 -32.63 28.98
C ILE A 965 -10.65 -33.85 29.18
N ASP A 966 -11.17 -35.03 28.87
CA ASP A 966 -10.44 -36.29 28.87
C ASP A 966 -9.47 -36.39 27.68
N SER A 967 -8.24 -36.74 28.03
CA SER A 967 -7.36 -37.76 27.44
C SER A 967 -7.17 -37.88 25.90
N PRO A 968 -5.92 -38.11 25.44
CA PRO A 968 -5.50 -37.97 24.05
C PRO A 968 -5.95 -39.14 23.17
N ARG A 969 -6.33 -38.86 21.91
CA ARG A 969 -6.27 -39.85 20.83
C ARG A 969 -5.15 -39.52 19.86
N PRO A 970 -4.38 -40.54 19.42
CA PRO A 970 -3.11 -40.36 18.73
C PRO A 970 -3.33 -40.16 17.23
N LEU A 971 -2.57 -39.25 16.63
CA LEU A 971 -2.32 -39.22 15.20
C LEU A 971 -0.84 -38.96 14.96
N ALA A 972 -0.32 -39.75 14.03
CA ALA A 972 1.07 -40.01 13.78
C ALA A 972 1.68 -39.00 12.81
N SER A 973 2.90 -38.58 13.13
CA SER A 973 4.00 -38.16 12.25
C SER A 973 3.83 -36.98 11.26
N VAL A 974 4.71 -36.00 11.48
CA VAL A 974 5.71 -35.39 10.55
C VAL A 974 5.25 -34.31 9.54
N ASP A 975 5.66 -33.08 9.89
CA ASP A 975 6.10 -31.91 9.08
C ASP A 975 5.14 -31.14 8.15
N ALA A 976 4.81 -29.89 8.56
CA ALA A 976 5.00 -28.60 7.84
C ALA A 976 4.20 -27.47 8.56
N LEU A 977 4.85 -26.47 9.20
CA LEU A 977 5.05 -25.06 8.74
C LEU A 977 3.72 -24.35 8.37
N SER A 978 3.30 -23.19 8.87
CA SER A 978 3.96 -22.04 9.51
C SER A 978 2.90 -21.13 10.20
N ASP A 979 3.37 -20.24 11.08
CA ASP A 979 2.78 -18.94 11.52
C ASP A 979 1.64 -18.90 12.57
N ILE A 980 1.59 -18.05 13.62
CA ILE A 980 2.40 -16.93 14.18
C ILE A 980 1.78 -16.66 15.60
N VAL A 981 2.51 -16.75 16.73
CA VAL A 981 3.09 -15.66 17.59
C VAL A 981 2.06 -14.60 18.05
N THR A 982 1.82 -14.21 19.32
CA THR A 982 2.61 -13.93 20.55
C THR A 982 1.63 -13.90 21.76
N ALA A 983 1.96 -14.24 23.02
CA ALA A 983 2.59 -13.38 24.04
C ALA A 983 2.88 -14.23 25.31
N SER A 984 4.15 -14.38 25.72
CA SER A 984 4.85 -13.64 26.78
C SER A 984 4.79 -14.29 28.17
N GLY A 985 5.94 -14.80 28.63
CA GLY A 985 6.19 -15.16 30.01
C GLY A 985 7.63 -15.64 30.19
N THR A 986 8.51 -14.77 30.70
CA THR A 986 9.79 -15.19 31.28
C THR A 986 9.85 -14.77 32.74
N GLN A 987 10.39 -15.71 33.51
CA GLN A 987 10.57 -15.74 34.95
C GLN A 987 11.54 -14.67 35.47
N ILE A 988 11.25 -14.23 36.71
CA ILE A 988 12.12 -14.21 37.91
C ILE A 988 13.55 -13.67 37.71
N GLU A 989 13.83 -12.49 38.27
CA GLU A 989 14.89 -12.25 39.26
C GLU A 989 14.59 -10.96 40.07
N GLN A 990 14.45 -11.08 41.40
CA GLN A 990 14.87 -10.07 42.37
C GLN A 990 16.33 -10.42 42.75
N PRO A 991 17.24 -9.51 43.16
CA PRO A 991 17.00 -8.41 44.11
C PRO A 991 17.84 -7.11 43.88
N LEU A 992 17.73 -6.16 44.82
CA LEU A 992 18.57 -4.95 45.03
C LEU A 992 18.30 -3.72 44.16
N ARG A 993 17.37 -2.86 44.61
CA ARG A 993 17.58 -1.41 44.55
C ARG A 993 16.77 -0.59 45.57
N ASP A 994 16.70 -1.05 46.82
CA ASP A 994 16.31 -0.20 47.95
C ASP A 994 17.53 0.57 48.47
N PHE A 995 17.84 1.71 47.85
CA PHE A 995 18.56 2.79 48.52
C PHE A 995 18.44 4.12 47.78
N ARG A 996 17.25 4.74 47.77
CA ARG A 996 17.07 6.21 47.71
C ARG A 996 15.75 6.64 48.39
N ALA A 997 15.59 6.27 49.66
CA ALA A 997 14.74 7.02 50.58
C ALA A 997 15.66 7.87 51.47
N SER A 998 15.98 9.09 51.01
CA SER A 998 16.38 10.22 51.86
C SER A 998 16.56 11.46 50.98
N ARG A 999 15.47 12.19 50.75
CA ARG A 999 15.49 13.64 50.52
C ARG A 999 14.09 14.23 50.71
N LEU A 1000 13.61 14.18 51.94
CA LEU A 1000 12.60 15.12 52.41
C LEU A 1000 12.87 15.48 53.88
N GLN A 1001 13.97 16.21 54.10
CA GLN A 1001 14.13 17.13 55.23
C GLN A 1001 15.16 18.19 54.82
N CYS A 1002 14.62 19.24 54.21
CA CYS A 1002 15.08 20.63 54.14
C CYS A 1002 14.44 21.30 52.91
N ARG A 1003 13.19 21.75 53.04
CA ARG A 1003 12.71 23.04 52.54
C ARG A 1003 11.42 23.41 53.23
#